data_AF-A0AAX6QWM3-F1
#
_entry.id   AF-A0AAX6QWM3-F1
#
_cell.length_a   1.000
_cell.length_b   1.000
_cell.length_c   1.000
_cell.angle_alpha   90.00
_cell.angle_beta   90.00
_cell.angle_gamma   90.00
#
_symmetry.space_group_name_H-M   'P 1'
#
loop_
_entity.id
_entity.type
_entity.pdbx_description
1 polymer ?
#
loop_
_entity_poly.entity_id
_entity_poly.type
_entity_poly.pdbx_seq_one_letter_code
_entity_poly.pdbx_strand_id
1 'polypeptide(L)'
;MNSVHARHVQTSDTARRKRKITGACRSHRDRESKSHHDEIELRANQRSLSTSQVGLPRVTRLNSEPQAEQPASERKAAAGSGLSKNLGMAGGGAARPCQALSLFTFAVLCLGATVSRTKRAEEWDESSLSVLSDSPWTNVSGSCKGRCFELEEVGPPDCRCDNLCKSYSSCCQDFDELCLKTARGWECTKDRCGEARDEEHACHCSEDCLARGDCCTNYQVVCKGESHWVDDDCEELKAPECPAGFARPPLIIFSVDGFRASYMKKGSKVMPNIEKLRSCGTHSPYMRPVYPTKTFPNLYTLATGLYPESHGIVGNSMYDPVFDATFHLRGREKFNHRWWGGQPLWITAAKQGVRAGTFFWSVAIPHERRILTILQWLSLPDNERPSVYAFYSEQPDLSGHKYGPFGPEMTNPLRDIDKTMGQLMDGLKQLKLHRCVNVIFVGDHGMEDVTCERTEFLSNYLTNVDDITLVPGTLGRIRSKFSNNAKYDPKVIMANLTCKKPDQHFKPYLKQHLPKRLHYANNRRIEDIHLLVERRWHVARKSLDVYRKSTGKCFFQGDHGFDNKVNSMQTVFVGYGPTFKYKTKVPPFENIELYNVMCDLLGLKPAPNNGTHGSLNHLLRSNIFRPAMPEEVTRPSYPGIMYLQSDFNLGCTCDDKNKLDELNKRPHTKGSTEAETRKFRSSKNENKENINGSFEPRKERHLLYGRPAVLYRTRYDVLYHTDFESGYSEISLMPLWTSYTVSKQAEVSLIPEHLASCVRPDVRISPGISQSCLAYKNDKQMSYGFLFPPYLSSSPEAKYDAFLVTNMVPMYPAFKRVWSYFQRVLVKKYASERNGVNVISGPIFDYDYDGLHDTEEKTTQYVEGSSIPVPTHYYSILTSCLDFTQPADKCDGPLSVSSFILPHRPDNDESCNSSEDESRWVEDLMKMHTARVRDIEQLTGLDFFRKTSRSYPEILALKTYLHTYESEI
;
A
#
# COMPACT_ATOMS: atom_id res chain seq x y z
N MET A 1 -20.07 23.00 38.71
CA MET A 1 -20.88 24.23 38.78
C MET A 1 -19.94 25.42 38.77
N ASN A 2 -20.27 26.48 38.01
CA ASN A 2 -19.69 27.83 38.05
C ASN A 2 -18.18 27.99 37.74
N SER A 3 -17.67 29.18 37.38
CA SER A 3 -18.19 30.30 36.54
C SER A 3 -17.05 31.34 36.39
N VAL A 4 -17.32 32.49 35.74
CA VAL A 4 -16.59 33.78 35.87
C VAL A 4 -15.14 33.76 35.34
N HIS A 5 -14.84 34.37 34.19
CA HIS A 5 -14.63 35.83 33.95
C HIS A 5 -13.34 36.39 34.60
N ALA A 6 -12.72 37.49 34.13
CA ALA A 6 -12.52 38.14 32.82
C ALA A 6 -12.12 39.61 33.08
N ARG A 7 -11.37 40.24 32.15
CA ARG A 7 -11.20 41.72 32.00
C ARG A 7 -10.46 42.45 33.15
N HIS A 8 -9.77 43.60 32.95
CA HIS A 8 -9.09 44.19 31.76
C HIS A 8 -8.20 45.38 32.23
N VAL A 9 -7.83 46.30 31.32
CA VAL A 9 -7.42 47.72 31.56
C VAL A 9 -5.95 48.04 31.97
N GLN A 10 -5.17 48.52 30.97
CA GLN A 10 -4.19 49.66 30.99
C GLN A 10 -2.97 49.65 31.97
N THR A 11 -1.85 50.39 31.79
CA THR A 11 -1.37 51.36 30.75
C THR A 11 0.16 51.49 30.75
N SER A 12 0.79 51.83 29.60
CA SER A 12 2.03 52.66 29.46
C SER A 12 3.37 52.15 30.09
N ASP A 13 4.60 52.60 29.75
CA ASP A 13 5.08 53.48 28.67
C ASP A 13 6.54 53.14 28.20
N THR A 14 7.18 54.06 27.49
CA THR A 14 8.30 53.96 26.55
C THR A 14 9.76 53.90 27.09
N ALA A 15 10.53 52.96 26.50
CA ALA A 15 11.84 53.15 25.82
C ALA A 15 13.19 53.33 26.57
N ARG A 16 14.27 52.97 25.82
CA ARG A 16 15.73 53.19 26.03
C ARG A 16 16.39 52.28 27.11
N ARG A 17 17.70 51.97 27.10
CA ARG A 17 18.87 52.49 26.32
C ARG A 17 20.01 51.43 26.16
N LYS A 18 20.97 51.78 25.28
CA LYS A 18 22.38 51.32 25.06
C LYS A 18 23.13 50.79 26.32
N ARG A 19 24.25 50.01 26.26
CA ARG A 19 25.37 49.95 25.28
C ARG A 19 26.31 48.70 25.46
N LYS A 20 27.23 48.45 24.52
CA LYS A 20 28.38 47.50 24.59
C LYS A 20 29.68 48.14 25.13
N ILE A 21 30.66 47.31 25.50
CA ILE A 21 32.09 47.60 25.84
C ILE A 21 32.93 46.52 25.09
N THR A 22 33.59 46.83 23.96
CA THR A 22 35.07 47.00 23.71
C THR A 22 35.97 45.81 24.11
N GLY A 23 37.03 45.39 23.38
CA GLY A 23 37.72 45.87 22.16
C GLY A 23 39.06 45.09 21.98
N ALA A 24 40.03 45.39 21.10
CA ALA A 24 40.07 46.13 19.82
C ALA A 24 41.46 46.01 19.12
N CYS A 25 41.50 45.99 17.78
CA CYS A 25 42.55 46.47 16.84
C CYS A 25 42.01 46.32 15.38
N ARG A 26 42.31 47.08 14.30
CA ARG A 26 43.10 48.30 13.94
C ARG A 26 44.47 48.20 13.24
N SER A 27 44.43 48.12 11.90
CA SER A 27 44.91 49.20 10.98
C SER A 27 43.99 49.18 9.73
N HIS A 28 43.33 50.30 9.34
CA HIS A 28 43.75 51.35 8.38
C HIS A 28 44.07 50.78 6.96
N ARG A 29 43.53 51.28 5.82
CA ARG A 29 42.69 52.48 5.49
C ARG A 29 42.18 52.38 4.01
N ASP A 30 41.27 53.18 3.42
CA ASP A 30 40.33 54.26 3.85
C ASP A 30 39.07 54.29 2.89
N ARG A 31 38.54 55.48 2.58
CA ARG A 31 37.50 55.99 1.62
C ARG A 31 37.46 55.43 0.18
N GLU A 32 36.41 55.62 -0.65
CA GLU A 32 35.16 56.46 -0.61
C GLU A 32 34.05 55.71 -1.42
N SER A 33 32.80 55.56 -0.95
CA SER A 33 31.58 56.42 -1.09
C SER A 33 30.69 56.25 -2.34
N LYS A 34 29.35 56.30 -2.10
CA LYS A 34 28.20 56.51 -3.02
C LYS A 34 27.63 55.36 -3.89
N SER A 35 26.36 55.03 -3.59
CA SER A 35 25.21 54.69 -4.47
C SER A 35 25.38 53.74 -5.67
N HIS A 36 24.64 52.63 -5.62
CA HIS A 36 24.17 51.91 -6.81
C HIS A 36 22.70 52.21 -7.10
N HIS A 37 22.38 52.29 -8.38
CA HIS A 37 21.07 52.11 -8.97
C HIS A 37 21.18 50.98 -10.02
N ASP A 38 20.02 50.41 -10.37
CA ASP A 38 19.71 49.74 -11.63
C ASP A 38 20.25 48.33 -11.94
N GLU A 39 19.66 47.80 -13.02
CA GLU A 39 19.46 46.42 -13.42
C GLU A 39 20.72 45.72 -13.95
N ILE A 40 20.71 44.37 -13.97
CA ILE A 40 21.53 43.59 -14.91
C ILE A 40 20.65 42.57 -15.65
N GLU A 41 20.68 42.70 -16.98
CA GLU A 41 20.00 41.88 -17.99
C GLU A 41 20.73 40.52 -18.21
N LEU A 42 20.00 39.50 -18.67
CA LEU A 42 20.60 38.26 -19.19
C LEU A 42 21.28 38.50 -20.55
N ARG A 43 22.53 38.06 -20.70
CA ARG A 43 23.15 37.84 -22.03
C ARG A 43 23.86 36.50 -22.13
N ALA A 44 23.71 35.86 -23.28
CA ALA A 44 24.33 34.58 -23.64
C ALA A 44 25.23 34.76 -24.87
N ASN A 45 26.33 33.99 -24.92
CA ASN A 45 27.20 33.67 -26.09
C ASN A 45 28.52 33.06 -25.58
N GLN A 46 29.28 32.21 -26.28
CA GLN A 46 29.05 31.34 -27.45
C GLN A 46 30.28 30.40 -27.61
N ARG A 47 30.23 29.39 -28.51
CA ARG A 47 31.39 28.67 -29.12
C ARG A 47 32.23 27.74 -28.21
N SER A 48 33.14 26.89 -28.70
CA SER A 48 33.10 25.86 -29.78
C SER A 48 34.50 25.21 -29.96
N LEU A 49 34.61 23.88 -30.00
CA LEU A 49 35.74 23.04 -30.49
C LEU A 49 35.19 21.59 -30.55
N SER A 50 35.18 20.77 -31.61
CA SER A 50 36.06 20.46 -32.76
C SER A 50 37.13 19.37 -32.51
N THR A 51 36.69 18.11 -32.62
CA THR A 51 37.28 17.02 -33.44
C THR A 51 38.80 16.83 -33.57
N SER A 52 39.25 15.58 -33.41
CA SER A 52 40.37 15.01 -34.17
C SER A 52 40.09 13.54 -34.56
N GLN A 53 40.63 13.08 -35.70
CA GLN A 53 40.45 11.73 -36.27
C GLN A 53 41.79 11.14 -36.71
N VAL A 54 42.05 9.85 -36.41
CA VAL A 54 42.82 8.87 -37.21
C VAL A 54 42.29 7.47 -36.82
N GLY A 55 42.06 6.48 -37.67
CA GLY A 55 42.12 6.39 -39.13
C GLY A 55 41.45 5.09 -39.66
N LEU A 56 41.24 5.00 -40.98
CA LEU A 56 40.65 3.87 -41.75
C LEU A 56 41.77 2.93 -42.29
N PRO A 57 41.55 1.75 -42.95
CA PRO A 57 40.38 1.27 -43.76
C PRO A 57 39.80 -0.11 -43.34
N ARG A 58 38.62 -0.60 -43.80
CA ARG A 58 37.73 -0.41 -44.98
C ARG A 58 37.99 -1.35 -46.18
N VAL A 59 37.16 -2.39 -46.32
CA VAL A 59 36.86 -3.13 -47.57
C VAL A 59 35.34 -3.30 -47.69
N THR A 60 34.80 -3.47 -48.90
CA THR A 60 33.37 -3.34 -49.25
C THR A 60 32.68 -4.65 -49.66
N ARG A 61 31.33 -4.62 -49.72
CA ARG A 61 30.43 -5.68 -50.20
C ARG A 61 30.79 -6.22 -51.59
N LEU A 62 30.32 -7.44 -51.90
CA LEU A 62 29.74 -7.81 -53.20
C LEU A 62 28.70 -8.95 -53.03
N ASN A 63 27.92 -9.23 -54.08
CA ASN A 63 26.77 -10.15 -54.06
C ASN A 63 27.07 -11.48 -54.77
N SER A 64 26.38 -12.57 -54.40
CA SER A 64 25.87 -13.58 -55.37
C SER A 64 25.01 -14.67 -54.70
N GLU A 65 23.77 -14.86 -55.17
CA GLU A 65 23.22 -16.22 -55.39
C GLU A 65 23.64 -16.67 -56.81
N PRO A 66 23.70 -17.98 -57.12
CA PRO A 66 22.51 -18.61 -57.71
C PRO A 66 22.27 -20.10 -57.36
N GLN A 67 21.20 -20.63 -57.96
CA GLN A 67 20.46 -21.88 -57.80
C GLN A 67 21.17 -23.22 -58.14
N ALA A 68 20.49 -24.32 -57.74
CA ALA A 68 20.46 -25.69 -58.32
C ALA A 68 21.70 -26.59 -58.14
N GLU A 69 21.61 -27.91 -57.87
CA GLU A 69 20.80 -28.97 -58.53
C GLU A 69 20.33 -30.13 -57.62
N GLN A 70 19.44 -30.99 -58.15
CA GLN A 70 19.18 -32.39 -57.72
C GLN A 70 19.45 -33.34 -58.89
N PRO A 71 19.95 -34.56 -58.66
CA PRO A 71 19.09 -35.77 -58.59
C PRO A 71 19.43 -36.66 -57.34
N ALA A 72 18.62 -37.59 -56.82
CA ALA A 72 17.99 -38.80 -57.39
C ALA A 72 19.02 -39.84 -57.93
N SER A 73 18.89 -41.17 -57.79
CA SER A 73 18.04 -42.11 -57.01
C SER A 73 18.74 -43.51 -57.04
N GLU A 74 18.26 -44.69 -56.61
CA GLU A 74 16.97 -45.22 -56.11
C GLU A 74 17.16 -46.62 -55.46
N ARG A 75 16.27 -47.03 -54.52
CA ARG A 75 15.64 -48.39 -54.33
C ARG A 75 14.89 -48.41 -52.98
N LYS A 76 13.56 -48.65 -52.85
CA LYS A 76 12.63 -49.73 -53.28
C LYS A 76 12.77 -51.06 -52.51
N ALA A 77 11.71 -51.71 -52.02
CA ALA A 77 10.26 -51.35 -51.98
C ALA A 77 9.42 -52.26 -51.03
N ALA A 78 8.16 -51.82 -50.73
CA ALA A 78 6.97 -52.60 -50.31
C ALA A 78 7.03 -53.41 -48.98
N ALA A 79 5.94 -53.79 -48.29
CA ALA A 79 4.50 -53.40 -48.17
C ALA A 79 4.00 -54.00 -46.81
N GLY A 80 2.84 -53.74 -46.20
CA GLY A 80 1.57 -53.10 -46.60
C GLY A 80 0.57 -53.04 -45.41
N SER A 81 -0.74 -52.97 -45.69
CA SER A 81 -1.86 -52.64 -44.78
C SER A 81 -2.22 -53.64 -43.65
N GLY A 82 -2.89 -53.17 -42.58
CA GLY A 82 -3.71 -54.02 -41.69
C GLY A 82 -4.43 -53.26 -40.56
N LEU A 83 -5.68 -53.64 -40.22
CA LEU A 83 -6.50 -53.01 -39.18
C LEU A 83 -7.08 -54.05 -38.19
N SER A 84 -7.21 -53.64 -36.91
CA SER A 84 -8.36 -53.95 -36.02
C SER A 84 -8.54 -55.34 -35.34
N LYS A 85 -8.99 -55.24 -34.07
CA LYS A 85 -9.91 -56.11 -33.27
C LYS A 85 -9.40 -57.17 -32.28
N ASN A 86 -10.19 -57.28 -31.21
CA ASN A 86 -10.05 -58.17 -30.04
C ASN A 86 -10.64 -59.57 -30.28
N LEU A 87 -10.16 -60.57 -29.53
CA LEU A 87 -10.85 -61.65 -28.79
C LEU A 87 -9.77 -62.65 -28.27
N GLY A 88 -9.93 -63.49 -27.24
CA GLY A 88 -10.99 -63.61 -26.23
C GLY A 88 -11.00 -64.99 -25.52
N MET A 89 -10.81 -65.00 -24.18
CA MET A 89 -11.13 -66.07 -23.19
C MET A 89 -10.62 -67.53 -23.30
N ALA A 90 -9.99 -68.01 -22.21
CA ALA A 90 -10.27 -69.24 -21.41
C ALA A 90 -8.99 -69.63 -20.61
N GLY A 91 -8.97 -70.18 -19.38
CA GLY A 91 -9.93 -70.55 -18.32
C GLY A 91 -9.14 -71.31 -17.21
N GLY A 92 -9.58 -71.60 -15.98
CA GLY A 92 -10.79 -71.29 -15.21
C GLY A 92 -10.80 -72.02 -13.83
N GLY A 93 -11.64 -71.59 -12.87
CA GLY A 93 -11.87 -72.24 -11.55
C GLY A 93 -10.82 -71.99 -10.45
N ALA A 94 -11.09 -72.21 -9.15
CA ALA A 94 -12.36 -72.39 -8.42
C ALA A 94 -12.17 -72.20 -6.88
N ALA A 95 -13.29 -72.13 -6.13
CA ALA A 95 -13.44 -72.34 -4.67
C ALA A 95 -13.08 -71.23 -3.63
N ARG A 96 -13.93 -71.21 -2.59
CA ARG A 96 -13.95 -70.63 -1.21
C ARG A 96 -14.81 -71.64 -0.38
N PRO A 97 -14.90 -71.66 0.98
CA PRO A 97 -14.94 -70.51 1.91
C PRO A 97 -14.43 -70.79 3.37
N CYS A 98 -14.97 -70.04 4.35
CA CYS A 98 -15.10 -70.27 5.81
C CYS A 98 -14.10 -69.69 6.84
N GLN A 99 -14.59 -68.63 7.51
CA GLN A 99 -14.69 -68.39 8.98
C GLN A 99 -13.79 -69.13 10.00
N ALA A 100 -13.26 -68.36 10.96
CA ALA A 100 -13.33 -68.65 12.41
C ALA A 100 -13.08 -67.38 13.26
N LEU A 101 -13.49 -67.38 14.54
CA LEU A 101 -13.15 -66.37 15.56
C LEU A 101 -12.10 -66.96 16.53
N SER A 102 -11.36 -66.14 17.29
CA SER A 102 -11.42 -66.14 18.77
C SER A 102 -10.44 -65.15 19.44
N LEU A 103 -10.91 -64.64 20.58
CA LEU A 103 -10.29 -63.82 21.62
C LEU A 103 -9.00 -64.39 22.25
N PHE A 104 -8.21 -63.53 22.90
CA PHE A 104 -7.93 -63.62 24.36
C PHE A 104 -7.39 -62.29 24.94
N THR A 105 -7.06 -62.23 26.24
CA THR A 105 -7.21 -61.02 27.09
C THR A 105 -5.99 -60.63 27.96
N PHE A 106 -5.89 -59.32 28.25
CA PHE A 106 -5.36 -58.66 29.47
C PHE A 106 -4.15 -59.25 30.25
N ALA A 107 -3.09 -58.44 30.37
CA ALA A 107 -2.38 -58.17 31.63
C ALA A 107 -1.57 -56.85 31.53
N VAL A 108 -1.09 -56.31 32.66
CA VAL A 108 -0.46 -54.97 32.78
C VAL A 108 0.86 -55.06 33.55
N LEU A 109 1.91 -54.31 33.15
CA LEU A 109 2.73 -53.43 34.04
C LEU A 109 4.00 -52.82 33.38
N CYS A 110 4.17 -51.52 33.63
CA CYS A 110 5.40 -50.72 33.82
C CYS A 110 6.60 -50.69 32.84
N LEU A 111 6.90 -49.44 32.42
CA LEU A 111 8.22 -48.78 32.36
C LEU A 111 9.32 -49.33 31.41
N GLY A 112 9.53 -48.59 30.32
CA GLY A 112 10.76 -48.63 29.51
C GLY A 112 10.78 -47.47 28.51
N ALA A 113 11.83 -46.65 28.50
CA ALA A 113 11.95 -45.52 27.58
C ALA A 113 12.24 -46.01 26.15
N THR A 114 11.52 -45.50 25.15
CA THR A 114 11.71 -45.87 23.74
C THR A 114 12.09 -44.66 22.87
N VAL A 115 13.27 -44.75 22.26
CA VAL A 115 13.74 -43.80 21.25
C VAL A 115 12.89 -43.99 19.98
N SER A 116 11.98 -43.05 19.71
CA SER A 116 11.09 -43.12 18.55
C SER A 116 11.83 -42.77 17.25
N ARG A 117 12.40 -43.79 16.62
CA ARG A 117 13.12 -43.71 15.34
C ARG A 117 12.13 -43.56 14.18
N THR A 118 11.54 -42.38 14.06
CA THR A 118 10.58 -42.04 13.00
C THR A 118 11.26 -42.07 11.62
N LYS A 119 10.79 -42.95 10.73
CA LYS A 119 11.21 -42.98 9.33
C LYS A 119 10.70 -41.73 8.61
N ARG A 120 11.52 -41.17 7.71
CA ARG A 120 11.07 -40.15 6.74
C ARG A 120 9.98 -40.76 5.84
N ALA A 121 9.09 -39.90 5.34
CA ALA A 121 8.42 -40.15 4.06
C ALA A 121 9.29 -39.55 2.96
N GLU A 122 9.42 -40.25 1.83
CA GLU A 122 10.26 -39.84 0.70
C GLU A 122 9.82 -38.46 0.15
N GLU A 123 10.72 -37.48 -0.06
CA GLU A 123 11.89 -37.48 -0.96
C GLU A 123 11.44 -37.31 -2.43
N TRP A 124 11.49 -36.05 -2.89
CA TRP A 124 11.23 -35.66 -4.28
C TRP A 124 12.56 -35.26 -4.92
N ASP A 125 13.19 -36.25 -5.53
CA ASP A 125 14.26 -36.14 -6.54
C ASP A 125 15.43 -35.17 -6.21
N GLU A 126 16.47 -35.70 -5.54
CA GLU A 126 17.82 -35.12 -5.61
C GLU A 126 18.43 -35.34 -7.01
N SER A 127 17.75 -34.82 -8.05
CA SER A 127 18.36 -34.62 -9.35
C SER A 127 19.60 -33.75 -9.16
N SER A 128 20.73 -34.23 -9.70
CA SER A 128 22.07 -33.74 -9.35
C SER A 128 22.19 -32.22 -9.41
N LEU A 129 22.82 -31.62 -8.39
CA LEU A 129 23.22 -30.22 -8.39
C LEU A 129 24.07 -29.90 -9.64
N SER A 130 23.42 -29.40 -10.70
CA SER A 130 24.09 -28.78 -11.83
C SER A 130 24.65 -27.44 -11.35
N VAL A 131 25.93 -27.46 -10.98
CA VAL A 131 26.64 -26.31 -10.40
C VAL A 131 26.79 -25.20 -11.44
N LEU A 132 25.82 -24.28 -11.48
CA LEU A 132 26.05 -22.94 -12.03
C LEU A 132 27.01 -22.22 -11.08
N SER A 133 28.23 -22.01 -11.56
CA SER A 133 29.45 -21.94 -10.74
C SER A 133 29.78 -20.55 -10.16
N ASP A 134 28.78 -19.67 -10.05
CA ASP A 134 28.97 -18.24 -9.78
C ASP A 134 28.86 -17.85 -8.29
N SER A 135 29.16 -18.80 -7.39
CA SER A 135 29.46 -18.47 -5.99
C SER A 135 30.98 -18.33 -5.85
N PRO A 136 31.51 -17.15 -5.47
CA PRO A 136 32.93 -17.04 -5.14
C PRO A 136 33.32 -18.09 -4.09
N TRP A 137 34.48 -18.71 -4.27
CA TRP A 137 34.97 -19.76 -3.37
C TRP A 137 35.20 -19.19 -1.97
N THR A 138 34.75 -19.91 -0.94
CA THR A 138 34.90 -19.54 0.47
C THR A 138 35.74 -20.59 1.19
N ASN A 139 36.80 -20.15 1.87
CA ASN A 139 37.62 -21.02 2.69
C ASN A 139 36.98 -21.26 4.06
N VAL A 140 36.19 -22.33 4.19
CA VAL A 140 35.51 -22.70 5.45
C VAL A 140 36.48 -23.12 6.59
N SER A 141 37.79 -23.22 6.33
CA SER A 141 38.81 -23.64 7.32
C SER A 141 39.21 -22.57 8.34
N GLY A 142 38.61 -21.38 8.30
CA GLY A 142 38.77 -20.39 9.37
C GLY A 142 37.96 -20.74 10.62
N SER A 143 37.89 -19.82 11.57
CA SER A 143 37.20 -20.02 12.86
C SER A 143 36.29 -18.85 13.23
N CYS A 144 35.19 -19.17 13.90
CA CYS A 144 34.26 -18.21 14.52
C CYS A 144 34.55 -17.92 16.00
N LYS A 145 35.68 -18.38 16.55
CA LYS A 145 36.07 -18.09 17.93
C LYS A 145 36.26 -16.59 18.17
N GLY A 146 35.35 -16.01 18.95
CA GLY A 146 35.28 -14.56 19.21
C GLY A 146 34.57 -13.73 18.14
N ARG A 147 34.00 -14.37 17.11
CA ARG A 147 33.37 -13.73 15.93
C ARG A 147 31.86 -14.04 15.77
N CYS A 148 31.28 -14.82 16.67
CA CYS A 148 29.87 -15.22 16.59
C CYS A 148 28.93 -14.01 16.53
N PHE A 149 28.17 -13.90 15.44
CA PHE A 149 27.27 -12.79 15.14
C PHE A 149 27.98 -11.42 15.10
N GLU A 150 29.20 -11.39 14.56
CA GLU A 150 29.89 -10.17 14.17
C GLU A 150 29.02 -9.28 13.27
N LEU A 151 29.14 -7.96 13.43
CA LEU A 151 28.41 -6.95 12.64
C LEU A 151 29.18 -6.52 11.37
N GLU A 152 30.38 -7.07 11.14
CA GLU A 152 31.24 -6.75 10.01
C GLU A 152 30.87 -7.60 8.77
N GLU A 153 30.78 -6.95 7.60
CA GLU A 153 30.41 -7.63 6.36
C GLU A 153 31.63 -8.33 5.72
N VAL A 154 31.98 -9.49 6.25
CA VAL A 154 33.06 -10.34 5.71
C VAL A 154 32.66 -10.92 4.35
N GLY A 155 33.49 -10.66 3.33
CA GLY A 155 33.31 -11.14 1.96
C GLY A 155 34.19 -12.35 1.61
N PRO A 156 33.85 -13.12 0.55
CA PRO A 156 34.72 -14.18 0.06
C PRO A 156 36.11 -13.64 -0.36
N PRO A 157 37.20 -14.41 -0.15
CA PRO A 157 37.20 -15.83 0.16
C PRO A 157 37.06 -16.19 1.64
N ASP A 158 36.99 -15.23 2.56
CA ASP A 158 36.99 -15.54 3.99
C ASP A 158 35.65 -16.11 4.47
N CYS A 159 35.71 -17.00 5.47
CA CYS A 159 34.52 -17.58 6.07
C CYS A 159 33.88 -16.64 7.10
N ARG A 160 32.55 -16.65 7.09
CA ARG A 160 31.69 -15.71 7.79
C ARG A 160 31.20 -16.26 9.13
N CYS A 161 30.96 -15.38 10.09
CA CYS A 161 30.40 -15.75 11.39
C CYS A 161 29.13 -14.97 11.76
N ASP A 162 28.56 -14.24 10.79
CA ASP A 162 27.31 -13.50 10.92
C ASP A 162 26.05 -14.38 10.75
N ASN A 163 24.91 -13.83 11.14
CA ASN A 163 23.57 -14.44 11.08
C ASN A 163 23.08 -14.89 9.68
N LEU A 164 23.72 -14.47 8.57
CA LEU A 164 23.41 -14.90 7.20
C LEU A 164 24.44 -15.90 6.63
N CYS A 165 25.55 -16.22 7.30
CA CYS A 165 26.57 -17.13 6.75
C CYS A 165 25.97 -18.46 6.26
N LYS A 166 24.97 -18.98 6.99
CA LYS A 166 24.22 -20.20 6.67
C LYS A 166 23.40 -20.09 5.38
N SER A 167 22.79 -18.93 5.14
CA SER A 167 21.96 -18.67 3.94
C SER A 167 22.78 -18.61 2.66
N TYR A 168 24.07 -18.25 2.78
CA TYR A 168 25.05 -18.22 1.68
C TYR A 168 25.93 -19.48 1.60
N SER A 169 25.77 -20.45 2.52
CA SER A 169 26.64 -21.64 2.67
C SER A 169 28.13 -21.28 2.83
N SER A 170 28.41 -20.27 3.67
CA SER A 170 29.71 -19.57 3.76
C SER A 170 30.26 -19.45 5.19
N CYS A 171 29.67 -20.16 6.15
CA CYS A 171 30.14 -20.15 7.54
C CYS A 171 31.52 -20.79 7.68
N CYS A 172 32.28 -20.39 8.70
CA CYS A 172 33.41 -21.21 9.16
C CYS A 172 32.91 -22.56 9.71
N GLN A 173 33.76 -23.59 9.66
CA GLN A 173 33.38 -24.97 10.00
C GLN A 173 32.87 -25.13 11.45
N ASP A 174 33.32 -24.28 12.37
CA ASP A 174 33.02 -24.30 13.80
C ASP A 174 31.82 -23.43 14.21
N PHE A 175 31.13 -22.77 13.26
CA PHE A 175 30.04 -21.83 13.56
C PHE A 175 28.89 -22.44 14.38
N ASP A 176 28.47 -23.68 14.09
CA ASP A 176 27.35 -24.30 14.82
C ASP A 176 27.72 -24.60 16.28
N GLU A 177 28.93 -25.10 16.50
CA GLU A 177 29.48 -25.44 17.81
C GLU A 177 29.71 -24.18 18.66
N LEU A 178 30.32 -23.15 18.09
CA LEU A 178 30.67 -21.93 18.83
C LEU A 178 29.50 -20.95 18.98
N CYS A 179 28.62 -20.84 17.98
CA CYS A 179 27.62 -19.77 17.90
C CYS A 179 26.17 -20.24 18.07
N LEU A 180 25.85 -21.51 17.77
CA LEU A 180 24.50 -22.07 17.96
C LEU A 180 24.38 -22.95 19.22
N LYS A 181 25.20 -22.66 20.24
CA LYS A 181 25.18 -23.32 21.56
C LYS A 181 23.77 -23.41 22.16
N THR A 182 23.41 -24.61 22.62
CA THR A 182 22.13 -24.95 23.25
C THR A 182 22.28 -25.62 24.62
N ALA A 183 23.50 -25.80 25.15
CA ALA A 183 23.71 -26.52 26.41
C ALA A 183 23.06 -25.78 27.60
N ARG A 184 22.46 -26.53 28.52
CA ARG A 184 21.56 -26.06 29.61
C ARG A 184 20.29 -25.31 29.18
N GLY A 185 20.07 -25.05 27.89
CA GLY A 185 18.92 -24.30 27.42
C GLY A 185 18.98 -22.80 27.74
N TRP A 186 17.85 -22.11 27.57
CA TRP A 186 17.77 -20.64 27.47
C TRP A 186 17.42 -19.91 28.78
N GLU A 187 17.39 -20.64 29.90
CA GLU A 187 16.87 -20.14 31.19
C GLU A 187 17.86 -20.47 32.33
N CYS A 188 18.03 -19.52 33.25
CA CYS A 188 18.66 -19.77 34.54
C CYS A 188 17.72 -20.54 35.46
N THR A 189 18.32 -21.41 36.27
CA THR A 189 17.70 -22.16 37.36
C THR A 189 18.44 -21.86 38.66
N LYS A 190 17.82 -22.13 39.82
CA LYS A 190 18.39 -21.75 41.13
C LYS A 190 19.76 -22.39 41.42
N ASP A 191 20.01 -23.58 40.88
CA ASP A 191 21.29 -24.30 40.94
C ASP A 191 22.40 -23.71 40.05
N ARG A 192 22.05 -22.88 39.06
CA ARG A 192 22.99 -22.16 38.18
C ARG A 192 23.35 -20.76 38.67
N CYS A 193 22.66 -20.23 39.68
CA CYS A 193 22.86 -18.86 40.15
C CYS A 193 24.24 -18.68 40.79
N GLY A 194 25.10 -17.87 40.16
CA GLY A 194 26.49 -17.73 40.57
C GLY A 194 27.39 -18.89 40.12
N GLU A 195 26.99 -19.62 39.06
CA GLU A 195 27.81 -20.68 38.47
C GLU A 195 29.21 -20.17 38.08
N ALA A 196 30.21 -21.05 38.22
CA ALA A 196 31.47 -20.84 37.51
C ALA A 196 31.18 -20.84 36.01
N ARG A 197 31.66 -19.81 35.29
CA ARG A 197 31.30 -19.60 33.90
C ARG A 197 31.83 -20.74 33.01
N ASP A 198 30.92 -21.47 32.41
CA ASP A 198 31.18 -22.44 31.34
C ASP A 198 30.76 -21.81 30.00
N GLU A 199 31.71 -21.60 29.10
CA GLU A 199 31.45 -20.98 27.79
C GLU A 199 30.65 -21.90 26.85
N GLU A 200 30.46 -23.19 27.16
CA GLU A 200 29.60 -24.10 26.39
C GLU A 200 28.10 -23.93 26.66
N HIS A 201 27.73 -23.23 27.73
CA HIS A 201 26.34 -22.90 28.02
C HIS A 201 25.74 -21.97 26.94
N ALA A 202 24.45 -22.15 26.64
CA ALA A 202 23.76 -21.34 25.63
C ALA A 202 23.67 -19.86 26.02
N CYS A 203 23.49 -19.62 27.32
CA CYS A 203 23.47 -18.35 28.02
C CYS A 203 23.88 -18.59 29.48
N HIS A 204 24.38 -17.57 30.16
CA HIS A 204 25.08 -17.74 31.44
C HIS A 204 24.25 -17.30 32.65
N CYS A 205 24.63 -17.81 33.83
CA CYS A 205 24.07 -17.42 35.13
C CYS A 205 25.18 -17.03 36.14
N SER A 206 26.40 -16.81 35.63
CA SER A 206 27.57 -16.33 36.36
C SER A 206 27.46 -14.83 36.67
N GLU A 207 28.17 -14.35 37.70
CA GLU A 207 28.12 -12.94 38.11
C GLU A 207 28.69 -11.96 37.06
N ASP A 208 29.49 -12.43 36.09
CA ASP A 208 30.05 -11.60 35.03
C ASP A 208 29.16 -11.48 33.77
N CYS A 209 28.06 -12.25 33.68
CA CYS A 209 27.25 -12.31 32.46
C CYS A 209 26.59 -10.97 32.09
N LEU A 210 26.29 -10.12 33.08
CA LEU A 210 25.73 -8.78 32.86
C LEU A 210 26.75 -7.83 32.24
N ALA A 211 28.04 -7.99 32.55
CA ALA A 211 29.12 -7.19 31.97
C ALA A 211 29.52 -7.65 30.56
N ARG A 212 29.25 -8.92 30.23
CA ARG A 212 29.45 -9.49 28.88
C ARG A 212 28.21 -9.40 27.98
N GLY A 213 27.04 -9.08 28.54
CA GLY A 213 25.78 -8.99 27.79
C GLY A 213 25.15 -10.35 27.41
N ASP A 214 25.48 -11.43 28.12
CA ASP A 214 25.20 -12.81 27.71
C ASP A 214 24.53 -13.71 28.77
N CYS A 215 23.88 -13.11 29.77
CA CYS A 215 23.02 -13.85 30.71
C CYS A 215 21.82 -14.47 29.99
N CYS A 216 21.27 -15.55 30.55
CA CYS A 216 19.90 -15.94 30.24
C CYS A 216 18.92 -14.84 30.68
N THR A 217 17.86 -14.57 29.91
CA THR A 217 17.05 -13.34 30.10
C THR A 217 16.29 -13.28 31.42
N ASN A 218 16.07 -14.43 32.08
CA ASN A 218 15.47 -14.54 33.41
C ASN A 218 16.49 -14.49 34.56
N TYR A 219 17.78 -14.20 34.31
CA TYR A 219 18.85 -14.26 35.31
C TYR A 219 18.55 -13.39 36.55
N GLN A 220 18.19 -12.11 36.38
CA GLN A 220 17.90 -11.24 37.53
C GLN A 220 16.64 -11.70 38.29
N VAL A 221 15.65 -12.26 37.61
CA VAL A 221 14.43 -12.81 38.25
C VAL A 221 14.79 -14.01 39.13
N VAL A 222 15.47 -15.02 38.56
CA VAL A 222 15.76 -16.28 39.26
C VAL A 222 16.86 -16.14 40.31
N CYS A 223 17.88 -15.32 40.04
CA CYS A 223 19.10 -15.25 40.84
C CYS A 223 19.26 -13.98 41.69
N LYS A 224 18.53 -12.89 41.39
CA LYS A 224 18.59 -11.62 42.15
C LYS A 224 17.25 -11.21 42.78
N GLY A 225 16.13 -11.87 42.43
CA GLY A 225 14.81 -11.62 43.01
C GLY A 225 14.01 -10.48 42.36
N GLU A 226 14.36 -10.08 41.14
CA GLU A 226 13.53 -9.17 40.32
C GLU A 226 12.21 -9.81 39.89
N SER A 227 11.21 -9.00 39.53
CA SER A 227 10.00 -9.42 38.82
C SER A 227 10.25 -9.57 37.31
N HIS A 228 9.51 -10.45 36.63
CA HIS A 228 9.43 -10.40 35.17
C HIS A 228 8.82 -9.07 34.73
N TRP A 229 9.21 -8.55 33.55
CA TRP A 229 8.68 -7.31 33.02
C TRP A 229 7.15 -7.36 32.86
N VAL A 230 6.56 -8.54 32.60
CA VAL A 230 5.11 -8.70 32.43
C VAL A 230 4.33 -8.46 33.73
N ASP A 231 4.91 -8.82 34.88
CA ASP A 231 4.27 -8.74 36.19
C ASP A 231 4.35 -7.34 36.81
N ASP A 232 5.25 -6.48 36.31
CA ASP A 232 5.36 -5.08 36.73
C ASP A 232 4.06 -4.30 36.40
N ASP A 233 3.88 -3.14 37.04
CA ASP A 233 2.80 -2.23 36.67
C ASP A 233 3.05 -1.57 35.29
N CYS A 234 2.01 -0.95 34.72
CA CYS A 234 2.14 -0.18 33.47
C CYS A 234 2.31 1.31 33.74
N GLU A 235 3.56 1.77 33.82
CA GLU A 235 3.91 3.19 33.98
C GLU A 235 3.97 3.99 32.68
N GLU A 236 3.86 5.32 32.78
CA GLU A 236 4.01 6.23 31.64
C GLU A 236 5.48 6.62 31.42
N LEU A 237 6.06 6.17 30.30
CA LEU A 237 7.37 6.60 29.82
C LEU A 237 7.28 8.02 29.22
N LYS A 238 7.57 9.05 30.02
CA LYS A 238 7.48 10.47 29.62
C LYS A 238 8.69 10.97 28.82
N ALA A 239 9.85 10.35 29.03
CA ALA A 239 11.09 10.57 28.32
C ALA A 239 11.88 9.24 28.29
N PRO A 240 12.91 9.09 27.43
CA PRO A 240 13.75 7.90 27.43
C PRO A 240 14.61 7.80 28.69
N GLU A 241 14.49 6.69 29.42
CA GLU A 241 15.32 6.39 30.57
C GLU A 241 16.42 5.40 30.14
N CYS A 242 17.52 5.94 29.62
CA CYS A 242 18.61 5.18 29.01
C CYS A 242 19.88 5.15 29.88
N PRO A 243 20.69 4.07 29.83
CA PRO A 243 22.06 4.07 30.35
C PRO A 243 22.95 5.13 29.67
N ALA A 244 24.09 5.44 30.30
CA ALA A 244 25.12 6.28 29.69
C ALA A 244 25.59 5.72 28.33
N GLY A 245 26.02 6.60 27.43
CA GLY A 245 26.45 6.24 26.06
C GLY A 245 25.33 6.14 25.01
N PHE A 246 24.06 5.99 25.42
CA PHE A 246 22.92 5.96 24.49
C PHE A 246 22.54 7.36 24.00
N ALA A 247 23.09 7.76 22.86
CA ALA A 247 22.81 9.07 22.23
C ALA A 247 21.38 9.23 21.67
N ARG A 248 20.60 8.13 21.53
CA ARG A 248 19.18 8.13 21.14
C ARG A 248 18.50 6.83 21.60
N PRO A 249 17.16 6.80 21.75
CA PRO A 249 16.39 5.56 21.89
C PRO A 249 16.72 4.57 20.75
N PRO A 250 17.12 3.32 21.05
CA PRO A 250 17.18 2.29 20.03
C PRO A 250 15.77 1.90 19.55
N LEU A 251 15.67 1.43 18.31
CA LEU A 251 14.44 0.85 17.74
C LEU A 251 14.60 -0.66 17.55
N ILE A 252 13.69 -1.45 18.11
CA ILE A 252 13.56 -2.88 17.83
C ILE A 252 12.26 -3.12 17.06
N ILE A 253 12.37 -3.71 15.88
CA ILE A 253 11.25 -4.16 15.06
C ILE A 253 11.06 -5.66 15.32
N PHE A 254 9.95 -6.05 15.91
CA PHE A 254 9.61 -7.45 16.20
C PHE A 254 8.54 -7.90 15.19
N SER A 255 8.98 -8.53 14.10
CA SER A 255 8.13 -8.99 13.01
C SER A 255 7.61 -10.41 13.25
N VAL A 256 6.30 -10.62 13.05
CA VAL A 256 5.62 -11.92 13.21
C VAL A 256 4.82 -12.29 11.97
N ASP A 257 5.29 -13.30 11.25
CA ASP A 257 4.71 -13.74 9.96
C ASP A 257 3.28 -14.25 10.14
N GLY A 258 2.34 -13.78 9.31
CA GLY A 258 0.96 -14.26 9.31
C GLY A 258 0.14 -13.95 10.57
N PHE A 259 0.59 -13.00 11.41
CA PHE A 259 -0.11 -12.60 12.64
C PHE A 259 -1.39 -11.80 12.32
N ARG A 260 -2.48 -12.52 12.05
CA ARG A 260 -3.84 -11.99 11.86
C ARG A 260 -4.27 -11.13 13.05
N ALA A 261 -4.74 -9.91 12.79
CA ALA A 261 -5.11 -8.93 13.81
C ALA A 261 -6.06 -9.48 14.89
N SER A 262 -7.03 -10.31 14.50
CA SER A 262 -8.00 -10.92 15.42
C SER A 262 -7.39 -11.89 16.43
N TYR A 263 -6.12 -12.33 16.29
CA TYR A 263 -5.43 -13.12 17.31
C TYR A 263 -5.26 -12.36 18.63
N MET A 264 -5.15 -11.02 18.59
CA MET A 264 -5.07 -10.17 19.79
C MET A 264 -6.30 -10.35 20.70
N LYS A 265 -7.46 -10.79 20.17
CA LYS A 265 -8.66 -11.10 20.97
C LYS A 265 -8.49 -12.27 21.94
N LYS A 266 -7.44 -13.09 21.80
CA LYS A 266 -7.09 -14.12 22.80
C LYS A 266 -6.55 -13.51 24.10
N GLY A 267 -6.00 -12.29 24.05
CA GLY A 267 -5.59 -11.48 25.20
C GLY A 267 -4.57 -12.14 26.13
N SER A 268 -4.45 -11.60 27.34
CA SER A 268 -3.45 -12.01 28.34
C SER A 268 -3.56 -13.46 28.83
N LYS A 269 -4.66 -14.17 28.56
CA LYS A 269 -4.79 -15.61 28.85
C LYS A 269 -3.92 -16.50 27.94
N VAL A 270 -3.47 -15.97 26.81
CA VAL A 270 -2.62 -16.65 25.82
C VAL A 270 -1.33 -15.87 25.57
N MET A 271 -1.42 -14.53 25.54
CA MET A 271 -0.32 -13.63 25.18
C MET A 271 -0.20 -12.44 26.17
N PRO A 272 0.21 -12.69 27.43
CA PRO A 272 0.29 -11.63 28.45
C PRO A 272 1.32 -10.54 28.15
N ASN A 273 2.49 -10.85 27.57
CA ASN A 273 3.49 -9.84 27.23
C ASN A 273 3.00 -8.91 26.12
N ILE A 274 2.54 -9.50 25.01
CA ILE A 274 2.04 -8.79 23.83
C ILE A 274 0.78 -7.97 24.20
N GLU A 275 -0.09 -8.50 25.07
CA GLU A 275 -1.23 -7.74 25.61
C GLU A 275 -0.80 -6.58 26.50
N LYS A 276 0.28 -6.71 27.29
CA LYS A 276 0.86 -5.60 28.06
C LYS A 276 1.45 -4.51 27.13
N LEU A 277 2.20 -4.89 26.08
CA LEU A 277 2.65 -3.93 25.06
C LEU A 277 1.44 -3.22 24.41
N ARG A 278 0.41 -3.98 23.97
CA ARG A 278 -0.77 -3.43 23.29
C ARG A 278 -1.56 -2.47 24.16
N SER A 279 -1.86 -2.88 25.39
CA SER A 279 -2.72 -2.13 26.30
C SER A 279 -2.02 -0.88 26.86
N CYS A 280 -0.70 -0.90 27.04
CA CYS A 280 0.04 0.17 27.70
C CYS A 280 0.83 1.09 26.76
N GLY A 281 1.17 0.64 25.54
CA GLY A 281 1.72 1.47 24.48
C GLY A 281 0.65 2.14 23.60
N THR A 282 0.96 2.27 22.31
CA THR A 282 0.06 2.69 21.23
C THR A 282 -0.28 1.49 20.36
N HIS A 283 -1.56 1.24 20.06
CA HIS A 283 -1.96 0.15 19.15
C HIS A 283 -3.09 0.56 18.20
N SER A 284 -3.14 -0.11 17.05
CA SER A 284 -4.30 -0.08 16.14
C SER A 284 -5.19 -1.31 16.36
N PRO A 285 -6.50 -1.27 16.06
CA PRO A 285 -7.32 -2.47 15.89
C PRO A 285 -6.71 -3.47 14.90
N TYR A 286 -6.12 -2.95 13.82
CA TYR A 286 -5.40 -3.70 12.80
C TYR A 286 -4.56 -2.77 11.92
N MET A 287 -3.53 -3.31 11.28
CA MET A 287 -2.78 -2.67 10.21
C MET A 287 -3.14 -3.33 8.88
N ARG A 288 -3.23 -2.54 7.81
CA ARG A 288 -3.50 -3.03 6.46
C ARG A 288 -2.19 -3.37 5.74
N PRO A 289 -2.03 -4.58 5.20
CA PRO A 289 -0.92 -4.95 4.33
C PRO A 289 -1.02 -4.33 2.93
N VAL A 290 0.02 -4.47 2.11
CA VAL A 290 -0.03 -4.27 0.66
C VAL A 290 -0.49 -5.53 -0.07
N TYR A 291 -0.96 -5.36 -1.30
CA TYR A 291 -1.29 -6.47 -2.19
C TYR A 291 -0.08 -6.91 -3.03
N PRO A 292 0.19 -8.22 -3.21
CA PRO A 292 -0.48 -9.34 -2.57
C PRO A 292 -0.07 -9.49 -1.10
N THR A 293 -0.98 -10.00 -0.29
CA THR A 293 -0.83 -10.14 1.17
C THR A 293 0.04 -11.34 1.57
N LYS A 294 1.26 -11.37 1.01
CA LYS A 294 2.32 -12.37 1.19
C LYS A 294 3.58 -11.75 1.81
N THR A 295 4.39 -12.60 2.43
CA THR A 295 5.59 -12.28 3.23
C THR A 295 6.58 -11.32 2.56
N PHE A 296 7.20 -11.70 1.44
CA PHE A 296 8.28 -10.90 0.83
C PHE A 296 7.83 -9.51 0.36
N PRO A 297 6.66 -9.35 -0.31
CA PRO A 297 6.09 -8.04 -0.56
C PRO A 297 5.94 -7.20 0.71
N ASN A 298 5.33 -7.74 1.77
CA ASN A 298 4.97 -6.95 2.94
C ASN A 298 6.16 -6.63 3.86
N LEU A 299 7.10 -7.55 4.06
CA LEU A 299 8.34 -7.27 4.79
C LEU A 299 9.21 -6.23 4.05
N TYR A 300 9.24 -6.26 2.72
CA TYR A 300 10.03 -5.28 1.96
C TYR A 300 9.32 -3.93 1.81
N THR A 301 7.99 -3.90 1.74
CA THR A 301 7.18 -2.68 1.94
C THR A 301 7.46 -2.07 3.32
N LEU A 302 7.38 -2.84 4.41
CA LEU A 302 7.69 -2.36 5.77
C LEU A 302 9.09 -1.74 5.83
N ALA A 303 10.07 -2.35 5.17
CA ALA A 303 11.44 -1.86 5.13
C ALA A 303 11.65 -0.58 4.28
N THR A 304 10.78 -0.26 3.32
CA THR A 304 11.01 0.79 2.30
C THR A 304 9.95 1.88 2.21
N GLY A 305 8.75 1.63 2.74
CA GLY A 305 7.56 2.48 2.55
C GLY A 305 7.00 2.48 1.13
N LEU A 306 7.44 1.56 0.27
CA LEU A 306 7.05 1.49 -1.14
C LEU A 306 5.97 0.43 -1.39
N TYR A 307 5.21 0.59 -2.47
CA TYR A 307 4.35 -0.46 -3.02
C TYR A 307 5.17 -1.53 -3.75
N PRO A 308 4.67 -2.79 -3.84
CA PRO A 308 5.40 -3.89 -4.48
C PRO A 308 5.77 -3.67 -5.94
N GLU A 309 4.97 -2.92 -6.70
CA GLU A 309 5.30 -2.53 -8.06
C GLU A 309 6.53 -1.58 -8.12
N SER A 310 6.66 -0.66 -7.15
CA SER A 310 7.76 0.30 -7.07
C SER A 310 9.06 -0.33 -6.53
N HIS A 311 9.00 -1.16 -5.48
CA HIS A 311 10.20 -1.86 -4.97
C HIS A 311 10.52 -3.19 -5.70
N GLY A 312 9.66 -3.61 -6.63
CA GLY A 312 9.89 -4.72 -7.55
C GLY A 312 9.75 -6.13 -6.96
N ILE A 313 9.41 -6.28 -5.68
CA ILE A 313 9.20 -7.59 -5.04
C ILE A 313 7.70 -7.90 -5.04
N VAL A 314 7.17 -8.18 -6.23
CA VAL A 314 5.73 -8.28 -6.50
C VAL A 314 5.08 -9.59 -6.06
N GLY A 315 5.83 -10.51 -5.43
CA GLY A 315 5.29 -11.73 -4.83
C GLY A 315 6.37 -12.68 -4.29
N ASN A 316 5.95 -13.65 -3.48
CA ASN A 316 6.81 -14.76 -3.01
C ASN A 316 7.32 -15.66 -4.16
N SER A 317 6.77 -15.50 -5.37
CA SER A 317 7.37 -15.97 -6.64
C SER A 317 6.98 -15.03 -7.78
N MET A 318 7.92 -14.75 -8.68
CA MET A 318 7.77 -13.79 -9.79
C MET A 318 8.84 -14.05 -10.87
N TYR A 319 8.53 -13.70 -12.11
CA TYR A 319 9.43 -13.79 -13.26
C TYR A 319 9.75 -12.37 -13.75
N ASP A 320 10.99 -12.11 -14.15
CA ASP A 320 11.39 -10.84 -14.77
C ASP A 320 11.79 -11.10 -16.23
N PRO A 321 10.99 -10.66 -17.22
CA PRO A 321 11.23 -10.96 -18.64
C PRO A 321 12.48 -10.27 -19.20
N VAL A 322 13.07 -9.30 -18.50
CA VAL A 322 14.34 -8.66 -18.90
C VAL A 322 15.55 -9.41 -18.31
N PHE A 323 15.36 -10.18 -17.25
CA PHE A 323 16.41 -11.01 -16.64
C PHE A 323 16.37 -12.48 -17.10
N ASP A 324 15.29 -12.88 -17.77
CA ASP A 324 14.87 -14.27 -18.04
C ASP A 324 15.05 -15.20 -16.84
N ALA A 325 14.67 -14.70 -15.65
CA ALA A 325 14.91 -15.34 -14.37
C ALA A 325 13.63 -15.40 -13.53
N THR A 326 13.51 -16.43 -12.68
CA THR A 326 12.39 -16.59 -11.75
C THR A 326 12.87 -16.53 -10.31
N PHE A 327 12.36 -15.56 -9.56
CA PHE A 327 12.54 -15.44 -8.11
C PHE A 327 11.60 -16.38 -7.38
N HIS A 328 12.09 -17.04 -6.33
CA HIS A 328 11.34 -17.93 -5.45
C HIS A 328 11.79 -17.79 -3.98
N LEU A 329 10.92 -18.17 -3.05
CA LEU A 329 11.25 -18.35 -1.62
C LEU A 329 12.48 -19.24 -1.38
N ARG A 330 12.56 -20.36 -2.11
CA ARG A 330 13.68 -21.32 -2.05
C ARG A 330 14.66 -21.08 -3.21
N GLY A 331 15.90 -21.57 -3.06
CA GLY A 331 16.98 -21.34 -4.02
C GLY A 331 17.75 -20.02 -3.78
N ARG A 332 18.77 -19.79 -4.61
CA ARG A 332 19.76 -18.70 -4.45
C ARG A 332 19.40 -17.39 -5.16
N GLU A 333 18.57 -17.41 -6.20
CA GLU A 333 18.28 -16.24 -7.05
C GLU A 333 17.76 -15.02 -6.25
N LYS A 334 17.01 -15.24 -5.16
CA LYS A 334 16.53 -14.18 -4.28
C LYS A 334 17.64 -13.34 -3.61
N PHE A 335 18.87 -13.87 -3.50
CA PHE A 335 20.01 -13.11 -2.94
C PHE A 335 20.66 -12.18 -3.97
N ASN A 336 20.30 -12.28 -5.26
CA ASN A 336 20.80 -11.39 -6.29
C ASN A 336 20.19 -9.99 -6.10
N HIS A 337 21.03 -8.96 -5.96
CA HIS A 337 20.58 -7.59 -5.70
C HIS A 337 19.65 -7.00 -6.79
N ARG A 338 19.63 -7.56 -8.01
CA ARG A 338 18.82 -7.10 -9.15
C ARG A 338 17.30 -7.12 -8.92
N TRP A 339 16.83 -7.86 -7.91
CA TRP A 339 15.41 -7.91 -7.55
C TRP A 339 14.96 -6.73 -6.70
N TRP A 340 15.84 -6.16 -5.88
CA TRP A 340 15.46 -5.36 -4.72
C TRP A 340 15.59 -3.85 -5.01
N GLY A 341 14.47 -3.19 -5.34
CA GLY A 341 14.42 -1.76 -5.64
C GLY A 341 14.25 -0.86 -4.42
N GLY A 342 14.25 0.46 -4.64
CA GLY A 342 14.06 1.45 -3.57
C GLY A 342 15.25 1.59 -2.61
N GLN A 343 15.00 1.95 -1.36
CA GLN A 343 16.03 2.03 -0.32
C GLN A 343 15.48 1.60 1.05
N PRO A 344 15.87 0.43 1.57
CA PRO A 344 15.34 -0.06 2.84
C PRO A 344 15.94 0.68 4.05
N LEU A 345 15.32 0.49 5.23
CA LEU A 345 15.64 1.21 6.46
C LEU A 345 17.10 1.06 6.90
N TRP A 346 17.70 -0.13 6.82
CA TRP A 346 19.10 -0.35 7.19
C TRP A 346 20.08 0.43 6.30
N ILE A 347 19.83 0.49 4.99
CA ILE A 347 20.61 1.33 4.05
C ILE A 347 20.36 2.82 4.30
N THR A 348 19.12 3.19 4.66
CA THR A 348 18.74 4.57 5.00
C THR A 348 19.45 5.05 6.27
N ALA A 349 19.61 4.16 7.26
CA ALA A 349 20.35 4.40 8.49
C ALA A 349 21.87 4.50 8.23
N ALA A 350 22.45 3.52 7.53
CA ALA A 350 23.88 3.46 7.24
C ALA A 350 24.37 4.70 6.45
N LYS A 351 23.62 5.12 5.41
CA LYS A 351 23.91 6.34 4.63
C LYS A 351 23.84 7.66 5.44
N GLN A 352 23.29 7.62 6.64
CA GLN A 352 23.15 8.77 7.55
C GLN A 352 23.95 8.58 8.85
N GLY A 353 24.93 7.67 8.87
CA GLY A 353 25.83 7.45 10.00
C GLY A 353 25.19 6.74 11.20
N VAL A 354 24.05 6.07 11.00
CA VAL A 354 23.34 5.32 12.03
C VAL A 354 23.54 3.83 11.79
N ARG A 355 24.21 3.15 12.73
CA ARG A 355 24.43 1.69 12.65
C ARG A 355 23.11 0.91 12.78
N ALA A 356 22.96 -0.10 11.95
CA ALA A 356 21.89 -1.08 11.99
C ALA A 356 22.47 -2.46 12.32
N GLY A 357 21.78 -3.24 13.14
CA GLY A 357 21.99 -4.68 13.22
C GLY A 357 21.38 -5.39 12.01
N THR A 358 21.43 -6.72 11.98
CA THR A 358 20.76 -7.47 10.89
C THR A 358 19.25 -7.21 10.85
N PHE A 359 18.70 -7.30 9.64
CA PHE A 359 17.26 -7.40 9.39
C PHE A 359 16.82 -8.81 8.95
N PHE A 360 17.77 -9.75 8.81
CA PHE A 360 17.51 -11.09 8.30
C PHE A 360 18.19 -12.16 9.16
N TRP A 361 17.46 -13.22 9.47
CA TRP A 361 17.94 -14.36 10.25
C TRP A 361 17.87 -15.63 9.40
N SER A 362 18.92 -16.46 9.46
CA SER A 362 18.81 -17.83 8.96
C SER A 362 17.79 -18.60 9.78
N VAL A 363 16.91 -19.36 9.13
CA VAL A 363 15.88 -20.22 9.75
C VAL A 363 16.50 -21.25 10.71
N ALA A 364 17.79 -21.58 10.54
CA ALA A 364 18.54 -22.45 11.45
C ALA A 364 18.87 -21.83 12.83
N ILE A 365 18.69 -20.52 13.01
CA ILE A 365 18.96 -19.81 14.27
C ILE A 365 17.69 -19.82 15.12
N PRO A 366 17.68 -20.45 16.33
CA PRO A 366 16.52 -20.46 17.23
C PRO A 366 16.10 -19.05 17.68
N HIS A 367 14.82 -18.84 17.95
CA HIS A 367 14.28 -17.52 18.31
C HIS A 367 14.96 -16.94 19.56
N GLU A 368 15.22 -17.79 20.55
CA GLU A 368 15.91 -17.40 21.80
C GLU A 368 17.35 -16.93 21.52
N ARG A 369 18.05 -17.56 20.58
CA ARG A 369 19.38 -17.10 20.12
C ARG A 369 19.29 -15.76 19.37
N ARG A 370 18.22 -15.50 18.59
CA ARG A 370 17.99 -14.19 17.95
C ARG A 370 17.83 -13.09 19.01
N ILE A 371 17.05 -13.35 20.07
CA ILE A 371 16.87 -12.42 21.20
C ILE A 371 18.18 -12.18 21.95
N LEU A 372 18.90 -13.24 22.35
CA LEU A 372 20.20 -13.12 23.02
C LEU A 372 21.21 -12.34 22.19
N THR A 373 21.24 -12.54 20.86
CA THR A 373 22.12 -11.79 19.94
C THR A 373 21.79 -10.29 19.92
N ILE A 374 20.50 -9.93 19.90
CA ILE A 374 20.07 -8.52 19.97
C ILE A 374 20.46 -7.88 21.32
N LEU A 375 20.32 -8.61 22.43
CA LEU A 375 20.72 -8.13 23.77
C LEU A 375 22.25 -7.98 23.91
N GLN A 376 23.01 -8.90 23.32
CA GLN A 376 24.47 -8.82 23.26
C GLN A 376 24.92 -7.62 22.42
N TRP A 377 24.31 -7.39 21.25
CA TRP A 377 24.57 -6.20 20.42
C TRP A 377 24.16 -4.89 21.11
N LEU A 378 23.10 -4.89 21.93
CA LEU A 378 22.73 -3.76 22.80
C LEU A 378 23.71 -3.53 23.96
N SER A 379 24.58 -4.50 24.25
CA SER A 379 25.64 -4.41 25.27
C SER A 379 27.01 -4.02 24.69
N LEU A 380 27.14 -3.87 23.36
CA LEU A 380 28.38 -3.45 22.70
C LEU A 380 28.79 -2.00 23.07
N PRO A 381 30.08 -1.64 22.93
CA PRO A 381 30.58 -0.27 23.07
C PRO A 381 29.84 0.76 22.19
N ASP A 382 29.80 2.03 22.61
CA ASP A 382 29.05 3.10 21.93
C ASP A 382 29.43 3.29 20.45
N ASN A 383 30.68 3.00 20.09
CA ASN A 383 31.22 3.09 18.74
C ASN A 383 30.86 1.89 17.83
N GLU A 384 30.32 0.80 18.37
CA GLU A 384 29.95 -0.43 17.66
C GLU A 384 28.45 -0.72 17.73
N ARG A 385 27.80 -0.40 18.86
CA ARG A 385 26.39 -0.64 19.12
C ARG A 385 25.48 -0.07 18.02
N PRO A 386 24.56 -0.89 17.45
CA PRO A 386 23.51 -0.39 16.57
C PRO A 386 22.45 0.48 17.26
N SER A 387 21.74 1.28 16.47
CA SER A 387 20.55 2.03 16.91
C SER A 387 19.23 1.42 16.42
N VAL A 388 19.29 0.51 15.43
CA VAL A 388 18.10 -0.21 14.92
C VAL A 388 18.38 -1.70 14.77
N TYR A 389 17.39 -2.51 15.12
CA TYR A 389 17.42 -3.97 15.17
C TYR A 389 16.12 -4.52 14.60
N ALA A 390 16.15 -5.70 13.97
CA ALA A 390 14.92 -6.45 13.70
C ALA A 390 15.02 -7.91 14.17
N PHE A 391 13.99 -8.35 14.87
CA PHE A 391 13.65 -9.75 15.08
C PHE A 391 12.56 -10.16 14.07
N TYR A 392 12.62 -11.39 13.58
CA TYR A 392 11.57 -11.98 12.74
C TYR A 392 11.26 -13.39 13.23
N SER A 393 9.97 -13.75 13.23
CA SER A 393 9.44 -15.08 13.55
C SER A 393 8.62 -15.62 12.38
N GLU A 394 8.93 -16.85 11.97
CA GLU A 394 8.22 -17.68 10.98
C GLU A 394 6.87 -18.22 11.50
N GLN A 395 6.47 -17.79 12.71
CA GLN A 395 5.20 -18.09 13.37
C GLN A 395 4.47 -16.77 13.67
N PRO A 396 3.12 -16.75 13.68
CA PRO A 396 2.21 -17.91 13.63
C PRO A 396 1.94 -18.50 12.23
N ASP A 397 2.45 -17.91 11.14
CA ASP A 397 2.15 -18.32 9.75
C ASP A 397 2.24 -19.84 9.50
N LEU A 398 3.39 -20.46 9.80
CA LEU A 398 3.63 -21.89 9.54
C LEU A 398 2.56 -22.79 10.20
N SER A 399 2.09 -22.40 11.38
CA SER A 399 0.99 -23.07 12.07
C SER A 399 -0.37 -22.70 11.48
N GLY A 400 -0.57 -21.44 11.10
CA GLY A 400 -1.78 -20.94 10.44
C GLY A 400 -2.07 -21.66 9.12
N HIS A 401 -1.06 -21.86 8.29
CA HIS A 401 -1.12 -22.69 7.09
C HIS A 401 -1.54 -24.14 7.40
N LYS A 402 -0.99 -24.74 8.46
CA LYS A 402 -1.20 -26.16 8.80
C LYS A 402 -2.55 -26.45 9.47
N TYR A 403 -3.03 -25.54 10.33
CA TYR A 403 -4.18 -25.73 11.22
C TYR A 403 -5.36 -24.80 10.94
N GLY A 404 -5.19 -23.81 10.06
CA GLY A 404 -6.16 -22.74 9.83
C GLY A 404 -6.16 -21.70 10.95
N PRO A 405 -6.60 -20.46 10.70
CA PRO A 405 -6.52 -19.36 11.67
C PRO A 405 -7.38 -19.57 12.92
N PHE A 406 -8.33 -20.51 12.90
CA PHE A 406 -9.24 -20.81 14.01
C PHE A 406 -8.97 -22.15 14.70
N GLY A 407 -7.95 -22.92 14.26
CA GLY A 407 -7.60 -24.19 14.88
C GLY A 407 -7.19 -24.01 16.36
N PRO A 408 -7.60 -24.90 17.28
CA PRO A 408 -7.21 -24.81 18.69
C PRO A 408 -5.68 -24.86 18.87
N GLU A 409 -4.96 -25.57 17.99
CA GLU A 409 -3.50 -25.68 17.96
C GLU A 409 -2.80 -24.31 17.86
N MET A 410 -3.43 -23.31 17.24
CA MET A 410 -2.91 -21.93 17.15
C MET A 410 -2.67 -21.28 18.53
N THR A 411 -3.17 -21.87 19.61
CA THR A 411 -2.96 -21.37 20.97
C THR A 411 -1.52 -21.57 21.47
N ASN A 412 -0.79 -22.58 20.98
CA ASN A 412 0.59 -22.83 21.42
C ASN A 412 1.60 -21.91 20.71
N PRO A 413 1.64 -21.80 19.37
CA PRO A 413 2.54 -20.86 18.68
C PRO A 413 2.41 -19.42 19.17
N LEU A 414 1.20 -18.98 19.52
CA LEU A 414 0.96 -17.65 20.07
C LEU A 414 1.52 -17.49 21.50
N ARG A 415 1.53 -18.56 22.33
CA ARG A 415 2.25 -18.57 23.62
C ARG A 415 3.76 -18.57 23.43
N ASP A 416 4.27 -19.28 22.44
CA ASP A 416 5.71 -19.40 22.17
C ASP A 416 6.29 -18.05 21.69
N ILE A 417 5.55 -17.32 20.86
CA ILE A 417 5.88 -15.94 20.45
C ILE A 417 5.77 -14.99 21.65
N ASP A 418 4.74 -15.11 22.48
CA ASP A 418 4.62 -14.26 23.68
C ASP A 418 5.74 -14.51 24.70
N LYS A 419 6.16 -15.76 24.87
CA LYS A 419 7.36 -16.12 25.65
C LYS A 419 8.60 -15.46 25.07
N THR A 420 8.75 -15.46 23.75
CA THR A 420 9.89 -14.81 23.06
C THR A 420 9.87 -13.29 23.25
N MET A 421 8.68 -12.66 23.26
CA MET A 421 8.51 -11.25 23.63
C MET A 421 8.85 -11.01 25.10
N GLY A 422 8.45 -11.90 26.01
CA GLY A 422 8.82 -11.84 27.43
C GLY A 422 10.33 -11.94 27.65
N GLN A 423 11.02 -12.88 26.98
CA GLN A 423 12.48 -12.97 26.99
C GLN A 423 13.14 -11.67 26.53
N LEU A 424 12.63 -11.03 25.47
CA LEU A 424 13.12 -9.72 25.04
C LEU A 424 12.91 -8.65 26.11
N MET A 425 11.70 -8.52 26.67
CA MET A 425 11.38 -7.47 27.63
C MET A 425 12.08 -7.66 28.99
N ASP A 426 12.25 -8.91 29.45
CA ASP A 426 13.04 -9.25 30.64
C ASP A 426 14.54 -8.94 30.41
N GLY A 427 15.10 -9.30 29.26
CA GLY A 427 16.48 -8.95 28.91
C GLY A 427 16.68 -7.43 28.80
N LEU A 428 15.72 -6.71 28.23
CA LEU A 428 15.71 -5.24 28.25
C LEU A 428 15.53 -4.68 29.66
N LYS A 429 14.82 -5.35 30.57
CA LYS A 429 14.74 -4.95 31.98
C LYS A 429 16.10 -5.13 32.66
N GLN A 430 16.75 -6.28 32.49
CA GLN A 430 18.06 -6.58 33.08
C GLN A 430 19.15 -5.58 32.66
N LEU A 431 19.13 -5.16 31.39
CA LEU A 431 20.06 -4.16 30.81
C LEU A 431 19.66 -2.70 31.11
N LYS A 432 18.56 -2.46 31.85
CA LYS A 432 17.99 -1.13 32.14
C LYS A 432 17.60 -0.35 30.86
N LEU A 433 17.17 -1.07 29.84
CA LEU A 433 16.77 -0.57 28.52
C LEU A 433 15.25 -0.64 28.24
N HIS A 434 14.46 -1.35 29.04
CA HIS A 434 13.00 -1.48 28.88
C HIS A 434 12.23 -0.14 28.90
N ARG A 435 12.86 0.94 29.37
CA ARG A 435 12.32 2.32 29.41
C ARG A 435 13.07 3.29 28.47
N CYS A 436 14.07 2.79 27.76
CA CYS A 436 14.89 3.49 26.78
C CYS A 436 14.46 3.19 25.34
N VAL A 437 14.23 1.90 25.05
CA VAL A 437 14.00 1.37 23.70
C VAL A 437 12.58 1.63 23.23
N ASN A 438 12.42 1.95 21.94
CA ASN A 438 11.14 1.85 21.24
C ASN A 438 11.03 0.45 20.60
N VAL A 439 9.93 -0.25 20.86
CA VAL A 439 9.61 -1.57 20.29
C VAL A 439 8.40 -1.42 19.38
N ILE A 440 8.52 -1.88 18.13
CA ILE A 440 7.41 -2.03 17.19
C ILE A 440 7.13 -3.53 17.07
N PHE A 441 6.02 -4.01 17.63
CA PHE A 441 5.51 -5.36 17.37
C PHE A 441 4.54 -5.31 16.20
N VAL A 442 4.85 -6.01 15.12
CA VAL A 442 4.21 -5.82 13.82
C VAL A 442 4.11 -7.13 13.05
N GLY A 443 2.96 -7.37 12.41
CA GLY A 443 2.83 -8.45 11.44
C GLY A 443 2.90 -7.93 10.00
N ASP A 444 3.12 -8.83 9.07
CA ASP A 444 3.22 -8.54 7.63
C ASP A 444 1.89 -8.77 6.90
N HIS A 445 1.13 -9.81 7.26
CA HIS A 445 -0.24 -10.08 6.83
C HIS A 445 -1.01 -10.88 7.89
N GLY A 446 -2.27 -11.20 7.59
CA GLY A 446 -3.08 -12.16 8.33
C GLY A 446 -3.04 -13.57 7.73
N MET A 447 -4.10 -14.33 7.97
CA MET A 447 -4.24 -15.74 7.60
C MET A 447 -5.74 -16.10 7.48
N GLU A 448 -6.14 -16.79 6.42
CA GLU A 448 -7.54 -17.18 6.18
C GLU A 448 -7.75 -18.70 6.24
N ASP A 449 -8.99 -19.14 6.50
CA ASP A 449 -9.42 -20.53 6.37
C ASP A 449 -9.49 -20.96 4.89
N VAL A 450 -8.54 -21.78 4.43
CA VAL A 450 -8.39 -22.18 3.01
C VAL A 450 -8.09 -23.68 2.91
N THR A 451 -8.79 -24.41 2.04
CA THR A 451 -8.59 -25.85 1.85
C THR A 451 -8.49 -26.23 0.37
N CYS A 452 -7.79 -27.33 0.09
CA CYS A 452 -7.66 -27.96 -1.23
C CYS A 452 -8.98 -28.55 -1.81
N GLU A 453 -10.09 -28.39 -1.10
CA GLU A 453 -11.44 -28.67 -1.59
C GLU A 453 -12.03 -27.43 -2.29
N ARG A 454 -11.72 -26.24 -1.76
CA ARG A 454 -12.07 -24.94 -2.33
C ARG A 454 -10.99 -24.47 -3.29
N THR A 455 -10.87 -25.16 -4.42
CA THR A 455 -9.92 -24.81 -5.48
C THR A 455 -10.59 -24.83 -6.84
N GLU A 456 -10.54 -23.69 -7.53
CA GLU A 456 -10.91 -23.58 -8.93
C GLU A 456 -9.78 -24.01 -9.85
N PHE A 457 -10.13 -24.60 -11.00
CA PHE A 457 -9.16 -25.16 -11.94
C PHE A 457 -9.32 -24.53 -13.32
N LEU A 458 -8.29 -23.88 -13.84
CA LEU A 458 -8.33 -23.24 -15.16
C LEU A 458 -8.64 -24.23 -16.29
N SER A 459 -8.31 -25.52 -16.13
CA SER A 459 -8.69 -26.61 -17.05
C SER A 459 -10.20 -26.79 -17.23
N ASN A 460 -11.03 -26.20 -16.36
CA ASN A 460 -12.49 -26.22 -16.45
C ASN A 460 -13.04 -25.03 -17.26
N TYR A 461 -12.17 -24.11 -17.70
CA TYR A 461 -12.50 -22.89 -18.44
C TYR A 461 -11.72 -22.76 -19.76
N LEU A 462 -10.48 -23.25 -19.80
CA LEU A 462 -9.55 -23.13 -20.91
C LEU A 462 -9.24 -24.52 -21.49
N THR A 463 -9.38 -24.67 -22.81
CA THR A 463 -9.18 -25.93 -23.53
C THR A 463 -7.72 -26.42 -23.56
N ASN A 464 -6.76 -25.51 -23.45
CA ASN A 464 -5.34 -25.82 -23.28
C ASN A 464 -4.75 -24.98 -22.15
N VAL A 465 -4.36 -25.64 -21.06
CA VAL A 465 -3.67 -25.04 -19.90
C VAL A 465 -2.20 -25.43 -19.79
N ASP A 466 -1.65 -26.18 -20.75
CA ASP A 466 -0.24 -26.59 -20.78
C ASP A 466 0.64 -25.65 -21.63
N ASP A 467 0.02 -24.73 -22.38
CA ASP A 467 0.63 -23.58 -23.09
C ASP A 467 0.86 -22.34 -22.19
N ILE A 468 0.29 -22.31 -20.97
CA ILE A 468 0.37 -21.18 -20.04
C ILE A 468 1.14 -21.53 -18.76
N THR A 469 1.74 -20.52 -18.15
CA THR A 469 2.24 -20.55 -16.77
C THR A 469 1.29 -19.75 -15.89
N LEU A 470 0.81 -20.37 -14.81
CA LEU A 470 0.04 -19.75 -13.75
C LEU A 470 0.93 -19.63 -12.50
N VAL A 471 0.99 -18.45 -11.89
CA VAL A 471 1.33 -18.30 -10.46
C VAL A 471 0.04 -18.54 -9.67
N PRO A 472 -0.09 -19.64 -8.88
CA PRO A 472 -1.36 -20.11 -8.34
C PRO A 472 -1.58 -19.74 -6.86
N GLY A 473 -2.74 -20.14 -6.32
CA GLY A 473 -3.09 -20.04 -4.90
C GLY A 473 -4.17 -19.00 -4.64
N THR A 474 -3.98 -18.16 -3.63
CA THR A 474 -4.86 -17.05 -3.20
C THR A 474 -4.90 -15.86 -4.17
N LEU A 475 -4.17 -15.96 -5.27
CA LEU A 475 -4.17 -15.07 -6.43
C LEU A 475 -3.82 -15.90 -7.67
N GLY A 476 -4.17 -15.41 -8.85
CA GLY A 476 -3.66 -15.96 -10.11
C GLY A 476 -2.89 -14.91 -10.90
N ARG A 477 -1.75 -15.26 -11.49
CA ARG A 477 -1.12 -14.46 -12.57
C ARG A 477 -0.76 -15.35 -13.74
N ILE A 478 -1.19 -14.98 -14.96
CA ILE A 478 -1.07 -15.84 -16.16
C ILE A 478 -0.18 -15.18 -17.21
N ARG A 479 0.85 -15.92 -17.66
CA ARG A 479 1.63 -15.61 -18.86
C ARG A 479 1.69 -16.81 -19.80
N SER A 480 2.10 -16.57 -21.04
CA SER A 480 2.54 -17.65 -21.93
C SER A 480 3.70 -18.43 -21.28
N LYS A 481 3.71 -19.75 -21.46
CA LYS A 481 4.82 -20.62 -21.05
C LYS A 481 6.04 -20.49 -21.97
N PHE A 482 5.84 -20.01 -23.20
CA PHE A 482 6.89 -19.83 -24.20
C PHE A 482 6.90 -18.37 -24.66
N SER A 483 8.07 -17.72 -24.61
CA SER A 483 8.19 -16.26 -24.78
C SER A 483 7.71 -15.72 -26.14
N ASN A 484 7.64 -16.58 -27.16
CA ASN A 484 7.17 -16.26 -28.52
C ASN A 484 5.95 -17.11 -28.96
N ASN A 485 5.03 -17.47 -28.05
CA ASN A 485 3.84 -18.25 -28.44
C ASN A 485 2.81 -17.39 -29.19
N ALA A 486 2.84 -17.43 -30.53
CA ALA A 486 1.87 -16.76 -31.39
C ALA A 486 0.40 -17.23 -31.24
N LYS A 487 0.13 -18.28 -30.45
CA LYS A 487 -1.23 -18.73 -30.09
C LYS A 487 -1.74 -18.15 -28.76
N TYR A 488 -0.90 -17.44 -28.00
CA TYR A 488 -1.31 -16.82 -26.74
C TYR A 488 -2.04 -15.50 -27.02
N ASP A 489 -3.37 -15.55 -27.06
CA ASP A 489 -4.22 -14.36 -27.07
C ASP A 489 -4.78 -14.08 -25.66
N PRO A 490 -4.33 -13.03 -24.97
CA PRO A 490 -4.81 -12.70 -23.63
C PRO A 490 -6.29 -12.28 -23.62
N LYS A 491 -6.85 -11.74 -24.72
CA LYS A 491 -8.27 -11.40 -24.82
C LYS A 491 -9.14 -12.65 -24.85
N VAL A 492 -8.72 -13.70 -25.56
CA VAL A 492 -9.42 -15.00 -25.57
C VAL A 492 -9.36 -15.67 -24.19
N ILE A 493 -8.22 -15.60 -23.49
CA ILE A 493 -8.10 -16.11 -22.12
C ILE A 493 -9.03 -15.33 -21.17
N MET A 494 -9.01 -13.99 -21.21
CA MET A 494 -9.94 -13.14 -20.43
C MET A 494 -11.41 -13.46 -20.73
N ALA A 495 -11.80 -13.53 -22.00
CA ALA A 495 -13.16 -13.83 -22.42
C ALA A 495 -13.64 -15.22 -21.98
N ASN A 496 -12.75 -16.22 -21.94
CA ASN A 496 -13.05 -17.58 -21.45
C ASN A 496 -13.03 -17.70 -19.92
N LEU A 497 -12.43 -16.77 -19.20
CA LEU A 497 -12.45 -16.72 -17.73
C LEU A 497 -13.53 -15.78 -17.17
N THR A 498 -14.15 -14.94 -18.00
CA THR A 498 -15.18 -13.98 -17.56
C THR A 498 -16.53 -14.68 -17.38
N CYS A 499 -17.01 -14.71 -16.13
CA CYS A 499 -18.39 -15.06 -15.74
C CYS A 499 -18.93 -16.37 -16.35
N LYS A 500 -18.16 -17.46 -16.30
CA LYS A 500 -18.58 -18.76 -16.87
C LYS A 500 -19.34 -19.68 -15.92
N LYS A 501 -19.32 -19.37 -14.63
CA LYS A 501 -20.16 -20.03 -13.62
C LYS A 501 -20.89 -18.98 -12.77
N PRO A 502 -22.10 -19.27 -12.25
CA PRO A 502 -22.79 -18.38 -11.33
C PRO A 502 -22.06 -18.26 -9.98
N ASP A 503 -21.34 -19.31 -9.58
CA ASP A 503 -20.55 -19.48 -8.36
C ASP A 503 -19.03 -19.36 -8.62
N GLN A 504 -18.63 -18.49 -9.54
CA GLN A 504 -17.21 -18.38 -9.94
C GLN A 504 -16.35 -17.66 -8.88
N HIS A 505 -15.60 -18.42 -8.08
CA HIS A 505 -14.79 -17.94 -6.95
C HIS A 505 -13.46 -17.23 -7.31
N PHE A 506 -13.35 -16.66 -8.51
CA PHE A 506 -12.29 -15.73 -8.91
C PHE A 506 -12.77 -14.82 -10.06
N LYS A 507 -12.17 -13.64 -10.18
CA LYS A 507 -12.47 -12.68 -11.25
C LYS A 507 -11.21 -12.34 -12.05
N PRO A 508 -11.20 -12.50 -13.38
CA PRO A 508 -10.08 -12.10 -14.21
C PRO A 508 -10.06 -10.59 -14.44
N TYR A 509 -8.86 -10.02 -14.47
CA TYR A 509 -8.58 -8.63 -14.79
C TYR A 509 -7.37 -8.56 -15.73
N LEU A 510 -7.36 -7.58 -16.62
CA LEU A 510 -6.09 -7.03 -17.09
C LEU A 510 -5.54 -6.12 -15.98
N LYS A 511 -4.23 -6.14 -15.70
CA LYS A 511 -3.67 -5.50 -14.49
C LYS A 511 -4.02 -4.02 -14.34
N GLN A 512 -4.13 -3.27 -15.44
CA GLN A 512 -4.53 -1.86 -15.44
C GLN A 512 -6.01 -1.61 -15.07
N HIS A 513 -6.86 -2.65 -15.08
CA HIS A 513 -8.26 -2.62 -14.62
C HIS A 513 -8.42 -3.09 -13.16
N LEU A 514 -7.35 -3.50 -12.47
CA LEU A 514 -7.41 -3.81 -11.04
C LEU A 514 -7.77 -2.55 -10.24
N PRO A 515 -8.50 -2.67 -9.10
CA PRO A 515 -8.82 -1.53 -8.25
C PRO A 515 -7.58 -0.74 -7.85
N LYS A 516 -7.52 0.55 -8.22
CA LYS A 516 -6.30 1.37 -8.13
C LYS A 516 -5.67 1.44 -6.74
N ARG A 517 -6.48 1.35 -5.67
CA ARG A 517 -6.04 1.17 -4.27
C ARG A 517 -5.08 -0.01 -4.01
N LEU A 518 -4.94 -0.96 -4.94
CA LEU A 518 -4.02 -2.10 -4.83
C LEU A 518 -2.58 -1.75 -5.21
N HIS A 519 -2.35 -0.69 -6.02
CA HIS A 519 -1.02 -0.27 -6.51
C HIS A 519 -0.17 -1.46 -7.01
N TYR A 520 -0.72 -2.15 -8.02
CA TYR A 520 -0.25 -3.45 -8.52
C TYR A 520 -0.45 -3.63 -10.03
N ALA A 521 0.11 -2.71 -10.82
CA ALA A 521 0.13 -2.77 -12.29
C ALA A 521 1.47 -2.35 -12.90
N ASN A 522 2.15 -1.33 -12.35
CA ASN A 522 3.36 -0.72 -12.90
C ASN A 522 4.64 -1.49 -12.56
N ASN A 523 4.69 -2.76 -12.95
CA ASN A 523 5.95 -3.49 -12.99
C ASN A 523 5.92 -4.60 -14.06
N ARG A 524 7.01 -4.73 -14.82
CA ARG A 524 7.19 -5.81 -15.82
C ARG A 524 7.18 -7.23 -15.24
N ARG A 525 7.29 -7.38 -13.91
CA ARG A 525 7.18 -8.64 -13.16
C ARG A 525 5.73 -9.00 -12.79
N ILE A 526 4.77 -8.11 -13.04
CA ILE A 526 3.34 -8.35 -12.92
C ILE A 526 2.82 -8.70 -14.31
N GLU A 527 2.47 -9.98 -14.50
CA GLU A 527 1.84 -10.48 -15.72
C GLU A 527 0.53 -9.72 -16.03
N ASP A 528 0.22 -9.53 -17.32
CA ASP A 528 -0.90 -8.70 -17.75
C ASP A 528 -2.27 -9.25 -17.36
N ILE A 529 -2.43 -10.58 -17.31
CA ILE A 529 -3.64 -11.24 -16.81
C ILE A 529 -3.46 -11.58 -15.33
N HIS A 530 -4.31 -10.98 -14.50
CA HIS A 530 -4.38 -11.21 -13.06
C HIS A 530 -5.74 -11.78 -12.67
N LEU A 531 -5.78 -12.71 -11.72
CA LEU A 531 -7.02 -13.28 -11.15
C LEU A 531 -7.14 -12.85 -9.69
N LEU A 532 -8.14 -12.03 -9.39
CA LEU A 532 -8.53 -11.71 -8.03
C LEU A 532 -9.37 -12.88 -7.49
N VAL A 533 -8.79 -13.72 -6.64
CA VAL A 533 -9.45 -14.91 -6.08
C VAL A 533 -10.28 -14.51 -4.86
N GLU A 534 -11.44 -15.14 -4.69
CA GLU A 534 -12.30 -14.92 -3.52
C GLU A 534 -11.61 -15.42 -2.24
N ARG A 535 -11.83 -14.72 -1.11
CA ARG A 535 -11.37 -15.18 0.20
C ARG A 535 -11.79 -16.64 0.45
N ARG A 536 -10.94 -17.41 1.14
CA ARG A 536 -11.13 -18.85 1.43
C ARG A 536 -10.96 -19.80 0.24
N TRP A 537 -10.70 -19.32 -0.97
CA TRP A 537 -10.51 -20.14 -2.19
C TRP A 537 -9.08 -20.11 -2.73
N HIS A 538 -8.74 -21.09 -3.55
CA HIS A 538 -7.55 -21.09 -4.41
C HIS A 538 -7.92 -21.16 -5.89
N VAL A 539 -7.02 -20.67 -6.75
CA VAL A 539 -6.98 -21.01 -8.17
C VAL A 539 -5.74 -21.84 -8.49
N ALA A 540 -5.93 -22.95 -9.19
CA ALA A 540 -4.91 -23.83 -9.73
C ALA A 540 -5.12 -24.03 -11.24
N ARG A 541 -4.11 -24.56 -11.93
CA ARG A 541 -4.13 -24.63 -13.39
C ARG A 541 -4.79 -25.92 -13.88
N LYS A 542 -4.49 -27.07 -13.26
CA LYS A 542 -5.25 -28.33 -13.38
C LYS A 542 -5.26 -29.14 -12.08
N SER A 543 -6.17 -30.11 -11.98
CA SER A 543 -6.40 -30.92 -10.76
C SER A 543 -5.16 -31.65 -10.24
N LEU A 544 -4.27 -32.08 -11.14
CA LEU A 544 -2.99 -32.73 -10.81
C LEU A 544 -2.01 -31.81 -10.05
N ASP A 545 -2.19 -30.48 -10.12
CA ASP A 545 -1.33 -29.52 -9.42
C ASP A 545 -1.70 -29.42 -7.91
N VAL A 546 -2.77 -30.09 -7.44
CA VAL A 546 -3.29 -30.02 -6.06
C VAL A 546 -3.12 -31.35 -5.31
N TYR A 547 -2.03 -31.45 -4.54
CA TYR A 547 -1.72 -32.65 -3.76
C TYR A 547 -2.64 -32.81 -2.54
N ARG A 548 -3.32 -33.97 -2.48
CA ARG A 548 -4.10 -34.44 -1.33
C ARG A 548 -3.38 -35.60 -0.64
N LYS A 549 -3.59 -35.78 0.66
CA LYS A 549 -3.11 -36.97 1.39
C LYS A 549 -3.85 -38.22 0.90
N SER A 550 -3.29 -39.40 1.14
CA SER A 550 -3.94 -40.69 0.87
C SER A 550 -5.31 -40.85 1.57
N THR A 551 -5.54 -40.09 2.65
CA THR A 551 -6.82 -39.99 3.37
C THR A 551 -7.81 -38.99 2.75
N GLY A 552 -7.55 -38.48 1.55
CA GLY A 552 -8.31 -37.43 0.86
C GLY A 552 -8.10 -36.01 1.42
N LYS A 553 -7.63 -35.88 2.67
CA LYS A 553 -7.47 -34.59 3.36
C LYS A 553 -6.33 -33.74 2.80
N CYS A 554 -6.47 -32.43 2.92
CA CYS A 554 -5.47 -31.44 2.52
C CYS A 554 -4.20 -31.47 3.38
N PHE A 555 -3.09 -30.97 2.85
CA PHE A 555 -1.87 -30.72 3.63
C PHE A 555 -1.94 -29.43 4.46
N PHE A 556 -2.67 -28.42 3.97
CA PHE A 556 -2.93 -27.13 4.61
C PHE A 556 -4.41 -26.97 4.97
N GLN A 557 -4.70 -26.05 5.89
CA GLN A 557 -6.02 -25.59 6.32
C GLN A 557 -6.13 -24.06 6.39
N GLY A 558 -5.04 -23.34 6.11
CA GLY A 558 -5.05 -21.90 5.90
C GLY A 558 -4.12 -21.46 4.78
N ASP A 559 -4.40 -20.27 4.23
CA ASP A 559 -3.55 -19.53 3.29
C ASP A 559 -3.89 -18.02 3.35
N HIS A 560 -3.12 -17.21 2.65
CA HIS A 560 -3.07 -15.75 2.68
C HIS A 560 -2.57 -15.23 1.32
N GLY A 561 -2.70 -13.94 1.00
CA GLY A 561 -2.33 -13.39 -0.32
C GLY A 561 -3.51 -12.80 -1.12
N PHE A 562 -4.72 -12.89 -0.57
CA PHE A 562 -5.94 -12.25 -1.09
C PHE A 562 -5.86 -10.71 -1.10
N ASP A 563 -6.89 -10.08 -1.67
CA ASP A 563 -7.15 -8.62 -1.63
C ASP A 563 -6.82 -8.03 -0.25
N ASN A 564 -6.01 -6.97 -0.22
CA ASN A 564 -5.50 -6.36 1.00
C ASN A 564 -6.55 -5.65 1.88
N LYS A 565 -7.78 -5.44 1.40
CA LYS A 565 -8.87 -4.93 2.25
C LYS A 565 -9.55 -6.01 3.09
N VAL A 566 -9.36 -7.29 2.77
CA VAL A 566 -10.11 -8.42 3.36
C VAL A 566 -9.78 -8.58 4.85
N ASN A 567 -10.81 -8.71 5.69
CA ASN A 567 -10.68 -8.79 7.15
C ASN A 567 -9.72 -9.87 7.67
N SER A 568 -9.64 -11.03 7.02
CA SER A 568 -8.72 -12.11 7.41
C SER A 568 -7.26 -11.84 7.08
N MET A 569 -6.98 -10.92 6.15
CA MET A 569 -5.63 -10.51 5.76
C MET A 569 -5.08 -9.35 6.60
N GLN A 570 -5.90 -8.69 7.42
CA GLN A 570 -5.41 -7.59 8.27
C GLN A 570 -4.51 -8.12 9.39
N THR A 571 -3.47 -7.36 9.70
CA THR A 571 -2.36 -7.79 10.57
C THR A 571 -2.20 -6.89 11.80
N VAL A 572 -1.24 -7.17 12.69
CA VAL A 572 -1.05 -6.45 13.96
C VAL A 572 -0.10 -5.26 13.84
N PHE A 573 -0.36 -4.20 14.62
CA PHE A 573 0.62 -3.16 14.97
C PHE A 573 0.47 -2.72 16.43
N VAL A 574 1.60 -2.70 17.15
CA VAL A 574 1.76 -2.08 18.47
C VAL A 574 3.11 -1.35 18.51
N GLY A 575 3.12 -0.10 18.96
CA GLY A 575 4.32 0.67 19.30
C GLY A 575 4.40 0.90 20.82
N TYR A 576 5.47 0.45 21.45
CA TYR A 576 5.78 0.65 22.87
C TYR A 576 7.12 1.38 23.03
N GLY A 577 7.31 2.10 24.13
CA GLY A 577 8.54 2.87 24.41
C GLY A 577 8.29 4.36 24.61
N PRO A 578 9.35 5.15 24.90
CA PRO A 578 9.23 6.55 25.32
C PRO A 578 8.73 7.52 24.24
N THR A 579 8.87 7.17 22.96
CA THR A 579 8.50 8.05 21.83
C THR A 579 7.07 7.81 21.32
N PHE A 580 6.49 6.63 21.59
CA PHE A 580 5.07 6.35 21.35
C PHE A 580 4.19 6.96 22.45
N LYS A 581 2.88 7.10 22.18
CA LYS A 581 1.92 7.47 23.23
C LYS A 581 1.64 6.29 24.14
N TYR A 582 1.32 6.61 25.39
CA TYR A 582 0.92 5.66 26.42
C TYR A 582 -0.59 5.39 26.37
N LYS A 583 -1.00 4.15 26.65
CA LYS A 583 -2.40 3.66 26.72
C LYS A 583 -3.32 4.18 25.59
N THR A 584 -2.81 4.25 24.36
CA THR A 584 -3.47 4.92 23.22
C THR A 584 -3.94 3.93 22.16
N LYS A 585 -5.21 4.04 21.75
CA LYS A 585 -5.76 3.37 20.56
C LYS A 585 -5.79 4.34 19.38
N VAL A 586 -5.29 3.93 18.22
CA VAL A 586 -5.31 4.73 16.97
C VAL A 586 -6.21 4.07 15.91
N PRO A 587 -6.67 4.79 14.87
CA PRO A 587 -7.37 4.20 13.73
C PRO A 587 -6.47 3.25 12.91
N PRO A 588 -7.07 2.32 12.14
CA PRO A 588 -6.34 1.50 11.16
C PRO A 588 -5.63 2.31 10.07
N PHE A 589 -4.42 1.89 9.74
CA PHE A 589 -3.53 2.51 8.73
C PHE A 589 -2.78 1.44 7.92
N GLU A 590 -2.00 1.86 6.92
CA GLU A 590 -1.32 0.99 5.96
C GLU A 590 0.17 0.82 6.28
N ASN A 591 0.73 -0.37 6.06
CA ASN A 591 2.11 -0.68 6.43
C ASN A 591 3.18 0.14 5.67
N ILE A 592 2.86 0.70 4.49
CA ILE A 592 3.69 1.67 3.76
C ILE A 592 4.07 2.89 4.62
N GLU A 593 3.21 3.30 5.56
CA GLU A 593 3.40 4.50 6.37
C GLU A 593 4.49 4.31 7.45
N LEU A 594 4.80 3.07 7.84
CA LEU A 594 5.72 2.78 8.95
C LEU A 594 7.18 3.12 8.65
N TYR A 595 7.62 3.08 7.39
CA TYR A 595 9.00 3.47 7.04
C TYR A 595 9.31 4.92 7.44
N ASN A 596 8.36 5.83 7.24
CA ASN A 596 8.50 7.23 7.67
C ASN A 596 8.56 7.33 9.20
N VAL A 597 7.70 6.61 9.92
CA VAL A 597 7.71 6.58 11.40
C VAL A 597 9.01 6.00 11.93
N MET A 598 9.54 4.93 11.34
CA MET A 598 10.82 4.34 11.75
C MET A 598 12.00 5.26 11.45
N CYS A 599 11.94 6.04 10.37
CA CYS A 599 12.91 7.11 10.13
C CYS A 599 12.82 8.21 11.20
N ASP A 600 11.61 8.70 11.52
CA ASP A 600 11.40 9.71 12.57
C ASP A 600 11.92 9.23 13.94
N LEU A 601 11.58 8.01 14.35
CA LEU A 601 12.04 7.40 15.61
C LEU A 601 13.57 7.31 15.72
N LEU A 602 14.27 7.18 14.59
CA LEU A 602 15.72 7.11 14.51
C LEU A 602 16.40 8.47 14.23
N GLY A 603 15.63 9.53 13.97
CA GLY A 603 16.18 10.83 13.54
C GLY A 603 16.80 10.81 12.14
N LEU A 604 16.25 10.00 11.24
CA LEU A 604 16.66 9.86 9.84
C LEU A 604 15.76 10.68 8.92
N LYS A 605 16.32 11.20 7.82
CA LYS A 605 15.52 11.62 6.68
C LYS A 605 15.10 10.36 5.87
N PRO A 606 13.81 10.12 5.63
CA PRO A 606 13.38 9.02 4.76
C PRO A 606 13.77 9.26 3.29
N ALA A 607 13.96 8.18 2.54
CA ALA A 607 14.00 8.21 1.09
C ALA A 607 12.59 8.48 0.51
N PRO A 608 12.45 8.89 -0.77
CA PRO A 608 11.16 8.94 -1.43
C PRO A 608 10.44 7.60 -1.36
N ASN A 609 9.21 7.61 -0.88
CA ASN A 609 8.38 6.42 -0.62
C ASN A 609 6.89 6.75 -0.82
N ASN A 610 6.02 5.75 -0.78
CA ASN A 610 4.57 5.90 -1.02
C ASN A 610 3.77 6.32 0.22
N GLY A 611 4.38 6.30 1.42
CA GLY A 611 3.75 6.73 2.67
C GLY A 611 3.63 8.25 2.80
N THR A 612 2.55 8.72 3.40
CA THR A 612 2.21 10.14 3.56
C THR A 612 2.81 10.72 4.84
N HIS A 613 4.11 11.06 4.81
CA HIS A 613 4.87 11.50 6.00
C HIS A 613 4.12 12.58 6.82
N GLY A 614 3.82 12.26 8.09
CA GLY A 614 3.03 13.08 9.00
C GLY A 614 1.61 12.57 9.29
N SER A 615 1.07 11.65 8.47
CA SER A 615 -0.18 10.92 8.70
C SER A 615 -0.23 10.28 10.11
N LEU A 616 0.84 9.57 10.46
CA LEU A 616 0.99 8.80 11.70
C LEU A 616 1.59 9.60 12.87
N ASN A 617 1.73 10.93 12.77
CA ASN A 617 2.14 11.77 13.90
C ASN A 617 1.26 11.54 15.15
N HIS A 618 -0.01 11.16 14.95
CA HIS A 618 -0.95 10.87 16.02
C HIS A 618 -0.64 9.60 16.84
N LEU A 619 0.33 8.76 16.44
CA LEU A 619 0.87 7.65 17.23
C LEU A 619 1.95 8.09 18.25
N LEU A 620 2.60 9.24 18.01
CA LEU A 620 3.81 9.63 18.72
C LEU A 620 3.53 10.62 19.86
N ARG A 621 4.32 10.56 20.92
CA ARG A 621 4.27 11.49 22.07
C ARG A 621 4.60 12.93 21.67
N SER A 622 5.43 13.11 20.64
CA SER A 622 5.81 14.42 20.11
C SER A 622 5.91 14.37 18.59
N ASN A 623 5.52 15.46 17.92
CA ASN A 623 5.58 15.58 16.47
C ASN A 623 7.03 15.83 16.02
N ILE A 624 7.75 14.74 15.71
CA ILE A 624 9.11 14.76 15.16
C ILE A 624 9.08 15.42 13.78
N PHE A 625 8.27 14.88 12.86
CA PHE A 625 8.00 15.54 11.59
C PHE A 625 6.90 16.60 11.70
N ARG A 626 7.06 17.70 10.97
CA ARG A 626 6.06 18.77 10.83
C ARG A 626 5.71 18.92 9.34
N PRO A 627 4.63 18.29 8.86
CA PRO A 627 4.26 18.37 7.46
C PRO A 627 3.90 19.80 7.05
N ALA A 628 4.39 20.22 5.89
CA ALA A 628 4.00 21.46 5.22
C ALA A 628 3.03 21.14 4.07
N MET A 629 2.02 21.99 3.89
CA MET A 629 1.05 21.84 2.80
C MET A 629 1.71 22.21 1.46
N PRO A 630 1.55 21.40 0.38
CA PRO A 630 2.14 21.69 -0.93
C PRO A 630 1.79 23.08 -1.45
N GLU A 631 2.71 23.75 -2.12
CA GLU A 631 2.42 25.01 -2.80
C GLU A 631 1.58 24.78 -4.06
N GLU A 632 0.71 25.74 -4.39
CA GLU A 632 -0.11 25.69 -5.61
C GLU A 632 0.73 26.15 -6.81
N VAL A 633 0.85 25.29 -7.83
CA VAL A 633 1.68 25.53 -9.02
C VAL A 633 0.93 26.32 -10.08
N THR A 634 -0.34 25.97 -10.34
CA THR A 634 -1.21 26.72 -11.26
C THR A 634 -2.29 27.46 -10.48
N ARG A 635 -2.38 28.78 -10.68
CA ARG A 635 -3.48 29.60 -10.17
C ARG A 635 -4.65 29.60 -11.17
N PRO A 636 -5.91 29.63 -10.71
CA PRO A 636 -7.07 29.65 -11.58
C PRO A 636 -7.30 31.01 -12.25
N SER A 637 -7.84 30.96 -13.46
CA SER A 637 -8.58 32.06 -14.09
C SER A 637 -10.00 32.19 -13.50
N TYR A 638 -10.61 33.36 -13.67
CA TYR A 638 -11.95 33.70 -13.15
C TYR A 638 -12.76 34.42 -14.24
N PRO A 639 -13.29 33.70 -15.24
CA PRO A 639 -13.88 34.31 -16.42
C PRO A 639 -15.27 34.89 -16.11
N GLY A 640 -15.49 36.12 -16.58
CA GLY A 640 -16.82 36.72 -16.66
C GLY A 640 -17.58 36.22 -17.89
N ILE A 641 -18.81 36.70 -18.08
CA ILE A 641 -19.51 36.53 -19.36
C ILE A 641 -18.74 37.35 -20.42
N MET A 642 -18.25 36.68 -21.47
CA MET A 642 -17.38 37.27 -22.50
C MET A 642 -17.86 37.01 -23.93
N TYR A 643 -18.62 35.94 -24.14
CA TYR A 643 -19.08 35.49 -25.46
C TYR A 643 -20.60 35.57 -25.59
N LEU A 644 -21.10 35.64 -26.81
CA LEU A 644 -22.53 35.58 -27.13
C LEU A 644 -22.91 34.17 -27.58
N GLN A 645 -24.20 33.83 -27.43
CA GLN A 645 -24.74 32.54 -27.88
C GLN A 645 -24.52 32.29 -29.39
N SER A 646 -24.40 33.36 -30.19
CA SER A 646 -24.06 33.35 -31.62
C SER A 646 -22.69 32.76 -31.95
N ASP A 647 -21.76 32.77 -31.01
CA ASP A 647 -20.34 32.56 -31.28
C ASP A 647 -20.00 31.05 -31.29
N PHE A 648 -20.95 30.21 -30.87
CA PHE A 648 -20.76 28.78 -30.60
C PHE A 648 -21.39 27.89 -31.67
N ASN A 649 -20.58 27.43 -32.64
CA ASN A 649 -20.99 26.38 -33.59
C ASN A 649 -20.60 24.97 -33.10
N LEU A 650 -21.05 24.59 -31.89
CA LEU A 650 -20.68 23.33 -31.22
C LEU A 650 -21.56 22.12 -31.60
N GLY A 651 -22.53 22.28 -32.51
CA GLY A 651 -23.51 21.23 -32.86
C GLY A 651 -24.44 20.81 -31.71
N CYS A 652 -24.44 21.55 -30.59
CA CYS A 652 -25.24 21.31 -29.40
C CYS A 652 -26.68 21.85 -29.56
N THR A 653 -27.63 21.26 -28.84
CA THR A 653 -29.07 21.53 -28.94
C THR A 653 -29.71 21.48 -27.54
N CYS A 654 -30.74 22.30 -27.30
CA CYS A 654 -31.51 22.28 -26.05
C CYS A 654 -32.87 22.98 -26.28
N ASP A 655 -33.97 22.30 -25.96
CA ASP A 655 -35.32 22.69 -26.44
C ASP A 655 -36.13 23.53 -25.42
N ASP A 656 -35.54 24.63 -24.92
CA ASP A 656 -36.27 25.78 -24.36
C ASP A 656 -35.57 27.09 -24.77
N LYS A 657 -35.95 27.61 -25.94
CA LYS A 657 -35.35 28.85 -26.49
C LYS A 657 -35.75 30.11 -25.73
N ASN A 658 -36.97 30.14 -25.15
CA ASN A 658 -37.49 31.37 -24.53
C ASN A 658 -36.86 31.64 -23.17
N LYS A 659 -36.56 30.60 -22.37
CA LYS A 659 -35.82 30.79 -21.10
C LYS A 659 -34.33 31.04 -21.30
N LEU A 660 -33.75 30.62 -22.42
CA LEU A 660 -32.30 30.72 -22.66
C LEU A 660 -31.81 32.18 -22.59
N ASP A 661 -32.55 33.13 -23.17
CA ASP A 661 -32.20 34.56 -23.16
C ASP A 661 -32.44 35.26 -21.81
N GLU A 662 -33.16 34.63 -20.87
CA GLU A 662 -33.28 35.10 -19.49
C GLU A 662 -32.19 34.50 -18.59
N LEU A 663 -31.90 33.21 -18.78
CA LEU A 663 -30.81 32.50 -18.09
C LEU A 663 -29.45 33.11 -18.42
N ASN A 664 -29.19 33.46 -19.69
CA ASN A 664 -27.95 34.09 -20.14
C ASN A 664 -27.73 35.51 -19.57
N LYS A 665 -28.76 36.13 -18.95
CA LYS A 665 -28.65 37.42 -18.22
C LYS A 665 -28.35 37.25 -16.73
N ARG A 666 -28.27 36.03 -16.20
CA ARG A 666 -28.01 35.78 -14.77
C ARG A 666 -26.52 36.02 -14.45
N PRO A 667 -26.20 36.81 -13.41
CA PRO A 667 -24.81 37.02 -13.01
C PRO A 667 -24.22 35.77 -12.34
N HIS A 668 -23.41 35.04 -13.10
CA HIS A 668 -22.42 34.07 -12.58
C HIS A 668 -21.18 34.79 -12.01
N THR A 669 -21.06 36.10 -12.23
CA THR A 669 -19.97 36.96 -11.74
C THR A 669 -20.01 37.15 -10.22
N LYS A 670 -18.84 37.03 -9.59
CA LYS A 670 -18.61 37.37 -8.19
C LYS A 670 -18.77 38.89 -7.96
N GLY A 671 -19.61 39.28 -7.01
CA GLY A 671 -19.66 40.66 -6.51
C GLY A 671 -18.40 40.98 -5.71
N SER A 672 -17.38 41.57 -6.34
CA SER A 672 -16.30 42.36 -5.71
C SER A 672 -15.28 42.82 -6.75
N THR A 673 -15.32 44.10 -7.11
CA THR A 673 -14.11 44.78 -7.62
C THR A 673 -13.17 45.06 -6.44
N GLU A 674 -11.86 45.01 -6.66
CA GLU A 674 -10.85 45.19 -5.59
C GLU A 674 -10.87 46.58 -4.94
N ALA A 675 -11.59 47.54 -5.53
CA ALA A 675 -11.80 48.88 -5.00
C ALA A 675 -12.50 48.89 -3.63
N GLU A 676 -13.46 48.00 -3.40
CA GLU A 676 -14.28 48.02 -2.17
C GLU A 676 -13.57 47.35 -0.98
N THR A 677 -12.74 46.34 -1.24
CA THR A 677 -11.93 45.67 -0.20
C THR A 677 -10.92 46.63 0.46
N ARG A 678 -10.58 47.75 -0.20
CA ARG A 678 -9.79 48.84 0.41
C ARG A 678 -10.61 49.73 1.36
N LYS A 679 -11.92 49.92 1.14
CA LYS A 679 -12.78 50.73 2.04
C LYS A 679 -13.06 50.02 3.37
N PHE A 680 -13.28 48.70 3.37
CA PHE A 680 -13.53 47.92 4.59
C PHE A 680 -12.34 47.82 5.56
N ARG A 681 -11.16 48.37 5.22
CA ARG A 681 -10.04 48.54 6.15
C ARG A 681 -10.04 49.89 6.89
N SER A 682 -11.01 50.76 6.64
CA SER A 682 -11.07 52.13 7.16
C SER A 682 -12.43 52.49 7.78
N SER A 683 -12.95 51.63 8.66
CA SER A 683 -13.88 52.08 9.70
C SER A 683 -13.71 51.29 11.00
N LYS A 684 -13.63 52.03 12.12
CA LYS A 684 -13.84 51.56 13.49
C LYS A 684 -14.88 52.49 14.10
N ASN A 685 -15.85 51.91 14.82
CA ASN A 685 -17.08 52.56 15.30
C ASN A 685 -18.00 52.88 14.10
N GLU A 686 -19.28 52.52 14.09
CA GLU A 686 -20.31 52.86 15.08
C GLU A 686 -21.37 51.74 15.28
N ASN A 687 -22.60 52.11 15.68
CA ASN A 687 -23.58 51.26 16.35
C ASN A 687 -24.53 50.47 15.41
N LYS A 688 -25.31 49.58 16.04
CA LYS A 688 -26.45 48.85 15.48
C LYS A 688 -27.44 49.78 14.74
N GLU A 689 -28.03 49.31 13.64
CA GLU A 689 -29.41 48.77 13.66
C GLU A 689 -29.78 48.01 12.36
N ASN A 690 -31.04 47.55 12.26
CA ASN A 690 -31.49 46.56 11.27
C ASN A 690 -31.57 47.08 9.82
N ILE A 691 -31.24 46.20 8.86
CA ILE A 691 -31.93 46.06 7.56
C ILE A 691 -31.92 44.57 7.19
N ASN A 692 -33.03 44.06 6.66
CA ASN A 692 -33.18 42.66 6.25
C ASN A 692 -32.53 42.39 4.87
N GLY A 693 -31.84 41.25 4.72
CA GLY A 693 -31.30 40.79 3.43
C GLY A 693 -30.05 39.92 3.56
N SER A 694 -30.19 38.68 4.01
CA SER A 694 -29.06 37.74 4.19
C SER A 694 -28.52 37.21 2.85
N PHE A 695 -27.60 37.94 2.24
CA PHE A 695 -26.93 37.55 0.99
C PHE A 695 -25.69 36.68 1.30
N GLU A 696 -25.90 35.39 1.60
CA GLU A 696 -24.80 34.46 1.87
C GLU A 696 -23.85 34.32 0.65
N PRO A 697 -22.51 34.37 0.84
CA PRO A 697 -21.57 34.22 -0.25
C PRO A 697 -21.63 32.80 -0.87
N ARG A 698 -22.05 32.69 -2.14
CA ARG A 698 -22.20 31.41 -2.89
C ARG A 698 -21.03 30.41 -2.73
N LYS A 699 -19.82 30.92 -2.51
CA LYS A 699 -18.58 30.13 -2.34
C LYS A 699 -18.56 29.28 -1.06
N GLU A 700 -19.31 29.67 -0.03
CA GLU A 700 -19.27 29.03 1.29
C GLU A 700 -20.06 27.71 1.33
N ARG A 701 -21.06 27.54 0.46
CA ARG A 701 -21.96 26.37 0.45
C ARG A 701 -21.38 25.12 -0.21
N HIS A 702 -20.53 25.28 -1.23
CA HIS A 702 -20.13 24.19 -2.12
C HIS A 702 -18.63 23.83 -2.08
N LEU A 703 -17.74 24.72 -1.63
CA LEU A 703 -16.33 24.41 -1.35
C LEU A 703 -16.02 24.45 0.16
N LEU A 704 -16.73 23.62 0.93
CA LEU A 704 -16.65 23.56 2.41
C LEU A 704 -15.22 23.49 2.96
N TYR A 705 -14.33 22.79 2.25
CA TYR A 705 -12.95 22.51 2.69
C TYR A 705 -11.88 23.28 1.92
N GLY A 706 -12.30 24.34 1.21
CA GLY A 706 -11.48 25.12 0.30
C GLY A 706 -11.33 24.48 -1.10
N ARG A 707 -10.90 25.31 -2.07
CA ARG A 707 -10.64 24.87 -3.44
C ARG A 707 -9.48 23.87 -3.49
N PRO A 708 -9.59 22.76 -4.24
CA PRO A 708 -8.45 21.88 -4.53
C PRO A 708 -7.34 22.68 -5.23
N ALA A 709 -6.09 22.55 -4.78
CA ALA A 709 -4.95 23.18 -5.46
C ALA A 709 -4.44 22.30 -6.59
N VAL A 710 -3.94 22.93 -7.66
CA VAL A 710 -3.35 22.23 -8.82
C VAL A 710 -1.83 22.24 -8.69
N LEU A 711 -1.22 21.05 -8.57
CA LEU A 711 0.21 20.86 -8.26
C LEU A 711 1.10 20.71 -9.51
N TYR A 712 0.54 20.82 -10.70
CA TYR A 712 1.27 20.81 -11.98
C TYR A 712 0.97 22.08 -12.78
N ARG A 713 1.69 22.29 -13.90
CA ARG A 713 1.51 23.43 -14.80
C ARG A 713 0.39 23.15 -15.81
N THR A 714 -0.66 23.95 -15.81
CA THR A 714 -1.78 23.85 -16.75
C THR A 714 -2.47 25.22 -16.90
N ARG A 715 -3.64 25.27 -17.54
CA ARG A 715 -4.54 26.42 -17.54
C ARG A 715 -5.96 25.96 -17.22
N TYR A 716 -6.61 26.62 -16.26
CA TYR A 716 -7.96 26.26 -15.83
C TYR A 716 -8.74 27.44 -15.23
N ASP A 717 -10.04 27.45 -15.46
CA ASP A 717 -11.00 28.44 -14.97
C ASP A 717 -11.77 27.92 -13.76
N VAL A 718 -12.14 28.82 -12.84
CA VAL A 718 -13.10 28.49 -11.76
C VAL A 718 -14.48 29.03 -12.09
N LEU A 719 -15.42 28.11 -12.31
CA LEU A 719 -16.78 28.39 -12.77
C LEU A 719 -17.80 28.26 -11.63
N TYR A 720 -18.57 29.33 -11.43
CA TYR A 720 -19.58 29.45 -10.37
C TYR A 720 -21.00 29.19 -10.91
N HIS A 721 -21.78 28.39 -10.19
CA HIS A 721 -23.18 28.07 -10.51
C HIS A 721 -24.05 28.20 -9.26
N THR A 722 -25.34 27.89 -9.39
CA THR A 722 -26.27 27.91 -8.24
C THR A 722 -25.99 26.77 -7.25
N ASP A 723 -25.66 25.59 -7.77
CA ASP A 723 -25.58 24.33 -7.00
C ASP A 723 -24.16 23.71 -6.94
N PHE A 724 -23.19 24.25 -7.68
CA PHE A 724 -21.82 23.72 -7.77
C PHE A 724 -20.76 24.77 -8.14
N GLU A 725 -19.50 24.50 -7.76
CA GLU A 725 -18.29 25.20 -8.23
C GLU A 725 -17.37 24.18 -8.90
N SER A 726 -16.73 24.52 -10.03
CA SER A 726 -15.84 23.60 -10.77
C SER A 726 -14.55 24.27 -11.24
N GLY A 727 -13.52 23.47 -11.45
CA GLY A 727 -12.23 23.89 -12.03
C GLY A 727 -12.07 23.35 -13.46
N TYR A 728 -12.51 24.11 -14.46
CA TYR A 728 -12.54 23.74 -15.88
C TYR A 728 -11.17 23.85 -16.55
N SER A 729 -10.62 22.74 -17.05
CA SER A 729 -9.33 22.70 -17.77
C SER A 729 -9.48 23.24 -19.19
N GLU A 730 -8.72 24.28 -19.55
CA GLU A 730 -8.62 24.75 -20.95
C GLU A 730 -7.96 23.69 -21.85
N ILE A 731 -7.17 22.78 -21.27
CA ILE A 731 -6.37 21.78 -21.99
C ILE A 731 -7.18 20.49 -22.19
N SER A 732 -7.76 19.97 -21.12
CA SER A 732 -8.54 18.72 -21.13
C SER A 732 -9.99 18.92 -21.59
N LEU A 733 -10.39 20.17 -21.88
CA LEU A 733 -11.74 20.60 -22.28
C LEU A 733 -12.86 20.21 -21.29
N MET A 734 -12.52 19.92 -20.03
CA MET A 734 -13.45 19.46 -19.00
C MET A 734 -12.97 19.82 -17.57
N PRO A 735 -13.83 19.76 -16.53
CA PRO A 735 -13.40 20.00 -15.17
C PRO A 735 -12.39 18.97 -14.67
N LEU A 736 -11.30 19.46 -14.07
CA LEU A 736 -10.40 18.65 -13.24
C LEU A 736 -11.14 18.18 -11.96
N TRP A 737 -12.04 19.02 -11.46
CA TRP A 737 -12.90 18.76 -10.32
C TRP A 737 -14.20 19.57 -10.43
N THR A 738 -15.30 19.00 -9.97
CA THR A 738 -16.59 19.66 -9.74
C THR A 738 -17.04 19.34 -8.32
N SER A 739 -17.37 20.38 -7.53
CA SER A 739 -17.73 20.27 -6.13
C SER A 739 -19.12 20.84 -5.83
N TYR A 740 -19.92 20.07 -5.09
CA TYR A 740 -21.29 20.40 -4.72
C TYR A 740 -21.66 19.81 -3.35
N THR A 741 -22.73 20.32 -2.74
CA THR A 741 -23.15 19.91 -1.38
C THR A 741 -24.63 19.55 -1.38
N VAL A 742 -24.93 18.32 -0.98
CA VAL A 742 -26.28 17.74 -0.95
C VAL A 742 -26.71 17.61 0.51
N SER A 743 -27.71 18.38 0.93
CA SER A 743 -28.27 18.28 2.28
C SER A 743 -29.10 17.01 2.45
N LYS A 744 -29.36 16.61 3.70
CA LYS A 744 -30.23 15.46 4.03
C LYS A 744 -31.61 15.58 3.38
N GLN A 745 -32.14 16.80 3.32
CA GLN A 745 -33.45 17.18 2.79
C GLN A 745 -33.43 17.54 1.29
N ALA A 746 -32.30 17.40 0.58
CA ALA A 746 -32.24 17.70 -0.86
C ALA A 746 -33.13 16.73 -1.66
N GLU A 747 -33.98 17.27 -2.53
CA GLU A 747 -34.88 16.46 -3.37
C GLU A 747 -34.21 15.94 -4.63
N VAL A 748 -34.70 14.80 -5.14
CA VAL A 748 -34.25 14.21 -6.42
C VAL A 748 -35.33 14.46 -7.46
N SER A 749 -34.99 15.22 -8.50
CA SER A 749 -35.91 15.58 -9.57
C SER A 749 -35.52 14.90 -10.89
N LEU A 750 -36.51 14.46 -11.66
CA LEU A 750 -36.26 13.88 -12.99
C LEU A 750 -35.71 14.93 -13.97
N ILE A 751 -35.19 14.45 -15.10
CA ILE A 751 -34.87 15.29 -16.26
C ILE A 751 -36.12 15.32 -17.14
N PRO A 752 -36.69 16.50 -17.45
CA PRO A 752 -37.79 16.62 -18.42
C PRO A 752 -37.37 16.10 -19.81
N GLU A 753 -38.29 15.51 -20.57
CA GLU A 753 -37.98 14.89 -21.86
C GLU A 753 -37.33 15.86 -22.87
N HIS A 754 -37.82 17.12 -22.92
CA HIS A 754 -37.24 18.19 -23.74
C HIS A 754 -35.82 18.63 -23.33
N LEU A 755 -35.32 18.17 -22.17
CA LEU A 755 -33.95 18.38 -21.70
C LEU A 755 -33.10 17.10 -21.72
N ALA A 756 -33.63 15.94 -22.15
CA ALA A 756 -32.91 14.67 -22.13
C ALA A 756 -31.65 14.66 -23.02
N SER A 757 -31.65 15.46 -24.09
CA SER A 757 -30.53 15.69 -25.02
C SER A 757 -29.93 17.10 -24.90
N CYS A 758 -30.33 17.89 -23.90
CA CYS A 758 -29.90 19.28 -23.75
C CYS A 758 -28.40 19.38 -23.45
N VAL A 759 -27.68 20.16 -24.26
CA VAL A 759 -26.34 20.68 -23.94
C VAL A 759 -26.29 22.16 -24.34
N ARG A 760 -25.82 23.01 -23.42
CA ARG A 760 -25.74 24.47 -23.58
C ARG A 760 -24.29 24.93 -23.66
N PRO A 761 -23.92 25.81 -24.62
CA PRO A 761 -22.67 26.56 -24.55
C PRO A 761 -22.51 27.35 -23.25
N ASP A 762 -21.27 27.59 -22.83
CA ASP A 762 -20.95 28.41 -21.66
C ASP A 762 -20.32 29.73 -22.09
N VAL A 763 -21.09 30.82 -21.98
CA VAL A 763 -20.72 32.18 -22.41
C VAL A 763 -19.50 32.79 -21.68
N ARG A 764 -18.90 32.07 -20.73
CA ARG A 764 -17.63 32.43 -20.07
C ARG A 764 -16.40 31.81 -20.75
N ILE A 765 -16.56 30.70 -21.46
CA ILE A 765 -15.48 29.90 -22.04
C ILE A 765 -15.50 30.05 -23.57
N SER A 766 -14.33 30.12 -24.21
CA SER A 766 -14.29 30.32 -25.66
C SER A 766 -14.80 29.09 -26.43
N PRO A 767 -15.40 29.24 -27.63
CA PRO A 767 -15.79 28.11 -28.46
C PRO A 767 -14.63 27.17 -28.81
N GLY A 768 -13.41 27.70 -28.95
CA GLY A 768 -12.21 26.94 -29.32
C GLY A 768 -11.59 26.11 -28.19
N ILE A 769 -12.03 26.33 -26.94
CA ILE A 769 -11.65 25.52 -25.77
C ILE A 769 -12.89 24.90 -25.10
N SER A 770 -13.97 24.73 -25.88
CA SER A 770 -15.21 24.04 -25.48
C SER A 770 -15.34 22.70 -26.21
N GLN A 771 -15.99 21.71 -25.60
CA GLN A 771 -16.30 20.45 -26.28
C GLN A 771 -17.36 20.64 -27.38
N SER A 772 -17.25 19.88 -28.47
CA SER A 772 -18.27 19.86 -29.53
C SER A 772 -19.22 18.68 -29.38
N CYS A 773 -20.53 18.94 -29.33
CA CYS A 773 -21.56 17.90 -29.37
C CYS A 773 -21.61 17.16 -30.72
N LEU A 774 -20.93 17.66 -31.76
CA LEU A 774 -20.80 16.94 -33.03
C LEU A 774 -19.89 15.71 -32.90
N ALA A 775 -18.82 15.78 -32.08
CA ALA A 775 -17.94 14.63 -31.83
C ALA A 775 -18.74 13.45 -31.24
N TYR A 776 -19.54 13.72 -30.19
CA TYR A 776 -20.46 12.76 -29.56
C TYR A 776 -21.65 12.31 -30.42
N LYS A 777 -21.87 12.92 -31.58
CA LYS A 777 -22.88 12.49 -32.58
C LYS A 777 -22.25 11.63 -33.69
N ASN A 778 -20.93 11.76 -33.89
CA ASN A 778 -20.17 10.98 -34.85
C ASN A 778 -19.66 9.67 -34.22
N ASP A 779 -19.09 9.77 -33.02
CA ASP A 779 -18.61 8.63 -32.23
C ASP A 779 -19.77 7.71 -31.86
N LYS A 780 -19.67 6.44 -32.27
CA LYS A 780 -20.72 5.42 -32.03
C LYS A 780 -20.52 4.61 -30.76
N GLN A 781 -19.40 4.79 -30.07
CA GLN A 781 -19.03 4.05 -28.86
C GLN A 781 -19.08 4.95 -27.62
N MET A 782 -18.71 6.23 -27.78
CA MET A 782 -18.72 7.22 -26.71
C MET A 782 -20.06 7.94 -26.60
N SER A 783 -20.47 8.24 -25.37
CA SER A 783 -21.56 9.17 -25.07
C SER A 783 -21.01 10.22 -24.09
N TYR A 784 -21.87 11.04 -23.49
CA TYR A 784 -21.47 12.02 -22.49
C TYR A 784 -22.26 11.88 -21.19
N GLY A 785 -21.62 12.20 -20.07
CA GLY A 785 -22.23 12.40 -18.76
C GLY A 785 -22.00 13.82 -18.25
N PHE A 786 -22.45 14.07 -17.02
CA PHE A 786 -22.28 15.34 -16.32
C PHE A 786 -21.65 15.10 -14.94
N LEU A 787 -20.75 15.98 -14.49
CA LEU A 787 -20.09 15.81 -13.18
C LEU A 787 -20.99 16.28 -12.02
N PHE A 788 -21.59 17.47 -12.12
CA PHE A 788 -22.74 17.84 -11.30
C PHE A 788 -24.03 17.26 -11.93
N PRO A 789 -24.83 16.48 -11.19
CA PRO A 789 -26.01 15.83 -11.75
C PRO A 789 -27.22 16.78 -11.90
N PRO A 790 -27.85 16.87 -13.09
CA PRO A 790 -29.13 17.55 -13.27
C PRO A 790 -30.27 17.00 -12.38
N TYR A 791 -30.11 15.80 -11.79
CA TYR A 791 -31.07 15.21 -10.87
C TYR A 791 -31.16 15.93 -9.51
N LEU A 792 -30.09 16.61 -9.08
CA LEU A 792 -29.97 17.24 -7.75
C LEU A 792 -30.01 18.79 -7.82
N SER A 793 -30.52 19.33 -8.93
CA SER A 793 -30.72 20.78 -9.12
C SER A 793 -31.67 21.36 -8.08
N SER A 794 -31.31 22.48 -7.41
CA SER A 794 -32.15 23.05 -6.36
C SER A 794 -33.45 23.69 -6.86
N SER A 795 -33.51 24.06 -8.14
CA SER A 795 -34.72 24.53 -8.81
C SER A 795 -34.73 24.13 -10.30
N PRO A 796 -35.89 24.18 -10.98
CA PRO A 796 -35.97 23.95 -12.43
C PRO A 796 -35.08 24.89 -13.24
N GLU A 797 -34.84 26.11 -12.76
CA GLU A 797 -33.99 27.11 -13.41
C GLU A 797 -32.51 26.84 -13.14
N ALA A 798 -32.15 26.41 -11.93
CA ALA A 798 -30.78 25.98 -11.60
C ALA A 798 -30.36 24.73 -12.40
N LYS A 799 -31.33 23.87 -12.76
CA LYS A 799 -31.09 22.68 -13.62
C LYS A 799 -30.43 23.02 -14.96
N TYR A 800 -30.63 24.23 -15.50
CA TYR A 800 -29.99 24.67 -16.74
C TYR A 800 -28.48 24.91 -16.60
N ASP A 801 -27.96 25.16 -15.38
CA ASP A 801 -26.50 25.20 -15.11
C ASP A 801 -25.87 23.81 -15.30
N ALA A 802 -26.61 22.74 -14.95
CA ALA A 802 -26.12 21.37 -15.04
C ALA A 802 -25.92 20.87 -16.48
N PHE A 803 -26.66 21.43 -17.44
CA PHE A 803 -26.55 21.10 -18.88
C PHE A 803 -25.49 21.94 -19.63
N LEU A 804 -24.67 22.72 -18.93
CA LEU A 804 -23.56 23.44 -19.56
C LEU A 804 -22.50 22.47 -20.10
N VAL A 805 -21.96 22.78 -21.29
CA VAL A 805 -20.88 22.04 -21.95
C VAL A 805 -19.62 21.94 -21.08
N THR A 806 -19.43 22.91 -20.17
CA THR A 806 -18.35 22.95 -19.18
C THR A 806 -18.54 22.02 -17.98
N ASN A 807 -19.72 21.39 -17.83
CA ASN A 807 -20.00 20.33 -16.86
C ASN A 807 -20.01 18.92 -17.51
N MET A 808 -19.88 18.86 -18.85
CA MET A 808 -19.99 17.65 -19.65
C MET A 808 -18.66 16.88 -19.73
N VAL A 809 -18.71 15.55 -19.72
CA VAL A 809 -17.54 14.67 -19.77
C VAL A 809 -17.81 13.40 -20.59
N PRO A 810 -16.82 12.82 -21.31
CA PRO A 810 -17.04 11.66 -22.18
C PRO A 810 -17.23 10.37 -21.37
N MET A 811 -18.39 9.72 -21.54
CA MET A 811 -18.76 8.50 -20.83
C MET A 811 -19.33 7.42 -21.77
N TYR A 812 -18.73 6.23 -21.78
CA TYR A 812 -19.26 5.06 -22.45
C TYR A 812 -20.69 4.73 -21.96
N PRO A 813 -21.61 4.27 -22.83
CA PRO A 813 -22.98 3.88 -22.44
C PRO A 813 -23.03 2.85 -21.30
N ALA A 814 -22.09 1.91 -21.25
CA ALA A 814 -21.94 0.94 -20.16
C ALA A 814 -21.65 1.63 -18.81
N PHE A 815 -20.66 2.53 -18.78
CA PHE A 815 -20.30 3.30 -17.59
C PHE A 815 -21.40 4.29 -17.17
N LYS A 816 -22.16 4.85 -18.12
CA LYS A 816 -23.29 5.74 -17.80
C LYS A 816 -24.36 5.07 -16.92
N ARG A 817 -24.49 3.74 -16.92
CA ARG A 817 -25.35 3.00 -15.98
C ARG A 817 -24.87 3.14 -14.54
N VAL A 818 -23.58 2.85 -14.32
CA VAL A 818 -22.87 3.03 -13.03
C VAL A 818 -23.01 4.48 -12.55
N TRP A 819 -22.64 5.44 -13.40
CA TRP A 819 -22.60 6.86 -13.03
C TRP A 819 -23.99 7.44 -12.75
N SER A 820 -24.99 7.13 -13.58
CA SER A 820 -26.36 7.63 -13.40
C SER A 820 -27.01 7.03 -12.15
N TYR A 821 -26.75 5.77 -11.81
CA TYR A 821 -27.22 5.17 -10.56
C TYR A 821 -26.54 5.79 -9.34
N PHE A 822 -25.21 5.98 -9.40
CA PHE A 822 -24.47 6.69 -8.35
C PHE A 822 -25.06 8.08 -8.08
N GLN A 823 -25.19 8.91 -9.12
CA GLN A 823 -25.69 10.28 -8.99
C GLN A 823 -27.16 10.38 -8.58
N ARG A 824 -28.05 9.56 -9.17
CA ARG A 824 -29.50 9.63 -8.95
C ARG A 824 -29.95 8.98 -7.64
N VAL A 825 -29.25 7.92 -7.21
CA VAL A 825 -29.67 7.08 -6.07
C VAL A 825 -28.67 7.16 -4.92
N LEU A 826 -27.40 6.81 -5.15
CA LEU A 826 -26.43 6.64 -4.06
C LEU A 826 -26.03 7.97 -3.41
N VAL A 827 -25.86 9.06 -4.16
CA VAL A 827 -25.57 10.39 -3.58
C VAL A 827 -26.69 10.84 -2.63
N LYS A 828 -27.98 10.64 -3.00
CA LYS A 828 -29.12 10.93 -2.10
C LYS A 828 -29.17 9.97 -0.90
N LYS A 829 -28.89 8.68 -1.10
CA LYS A 829 -28.76 7.69 0.00
C LYS A 829 -27.71 8.18 1.02
N TYR A 830 -26.48 8.45 0.59
CA TYR A 830 -25.41 8.93 1.46
C TYR A 830 -25.73 10.28 2.12
N ALA A 831 -26.35 11.22 1.41
CA ALA A 831 -26.84 12.47 2.02
C ALA A 831 -27.90 12.23 3.11
N SER A 832 -28.74 11.20 2.94
CA SER A 832 -29.80 10.86 3.89
C SER A 832 -29.25 10.17 5.15
N GLU A 833 -28.28 9.27 4.96
CA GLU A 833 -27.58 8.51 6.00
C GLU A 833 -26.59 9.37 6.82
N ARG A 834 -25.81 10.24 6.16
CA ARG A 834 -24.66 10.96 6.76
C ARG A 834 -24.95 12.41 7.17
N ASN A 835 -26.23 12.80 7.20
CA ASN A 835 -26.68 14.16 7.49
C ASN A 835 -26.16 15.21 6.48
N GLY A 836 -26.31 14.89 5.21
CA GLY A 836 -25.74 15.61 4.08
C GLY A 836 -24.34 15.12 3.71
N VAL A 837 -23.92 15.40 2.48
CA VAL A 837 -22.56 15.15 1.98
C VAL A 837 -22.11 16.29 1.07
N ASN A 838 -20.85 16.69 1.20
CA ASN A 838 -20.13 17.39 0.14
C ASN A 838 -19.48 16.36 -0.78
N VAL A 839 -19.62 16.55 -2.09
CA VAL A 839 -19.12 15.65 -3.12
C VAL A 839 -18.14 16.44 -3.99
N ILE A 840 -16.98 15.85 -4.27
CA ILE A 840 -16.03 16.32 -5.29
C ILE A 840 -15.82 15.19 -6.29
N SER A 841 -16.15 15.41 -7.55
CA SER A 841 -16.03 14.41 -8.63
C SER A 841 -15.24 14.97 -9.81
N GLY A 842 -14.56 14.10 -10.56
CA GLY A 842 -13.78 14.49 -11.73
C GLY A 842 -13.20 13.30 -12.51
N PRO A 843 -12.52 13.57 -13.64
CA PRO A 843 -11.83 12.58 -14.46
C PRO A 843 -10.47 12.20 -13.85
N ILE A 844 -9.95 11.04 -14.26
CA ILE A 844 -8.57 10.60 -14.07
C ILE A 844 -8.02 10.12 -15.42
N PHE A 845 -6.78 10.47 -15.71
CA PHE A 845 -6.01 10.03 -16.86
C PHE A 845 -4.76 9.33 -16.32
N ASP A 846 -4.67 8.03 -16.61
CA ASP A 846 -3.69 7.06 -16.08
C ASP A 846 -3.69 5.85 -17.03
N TYR A 847 -3.09 6.04 -18.22
CA TYR A 847 -3.05 5.09 -19.34
C TYR A 847 -1.86 4.13 -19.27
N ASP A 848 -0.70 4.58 -18.81
CA ASP A 848 0.47 3.73 -18.56
C ASP A 848 0.44 3.10 -17.16
N TYR A 849 -0.68 3.25 -16.44
CA TYR A 849 -1.03 2.58 -15.19
C TYR A 849 0.01 2.77 -14.07
N ASP A 850 0.72 3.90 -14.08
CA ASP A 850 1.74 4.26 -13.09
C ASP A 850 1.19 4.77 -11.75
N GLY A 851 -0.13 5.02 -11.66
CA GLY A 851 -0.79 5.48 -10.45
C GLY A 851 -0.67 6.99 -10.20
N LEU A 852 -0.14 7.74 -11.18
CA LEU A 852 0.05 9.19 -11.14
C LEU A 852 -0.83 9.88 -12.19
N HIS A 853 -0.76 11.21 -12.24
CA HIS A 853 -1.48 12.01 -13.23
C HIS A 853 -0.73 12.02 -14.57
N ASP A 854 -1.40 11.57 -15.63
CA ASP A 854 -0.86 11.61 -16.99
C ASP A 854 -0.61 13.03 -17.52
N THR A 855 0.48 13.18 -18.27
CA THR A 855 0.66 14.31 -19.19
C THR A 855 -0.14 14.10 -20.47
N GLU A 856 -0.37 15.19 -21.22
CA GLU A 856 -1.07 15.15 -22.52
C GLU A 856 -0.42 14.14 -23.50
N GLU A 857 0.92 14.03 -23.49
CA GLU A 857 1.69 13.07 -24.29
C GLU A 857 1.42 11.59 -23.97
N LYS A 858 0.99 11.26 -22.74
CA LYS A 858 0.60 9.89 -22.35
C LYS A 858 -0.84 9.54 -22.75
N THR A 859 -1.68 10.51 -23.10
CA THR A 859 -3.11 10.28 -23.37
C THR A 859 -3.32 9.60 -24.72
N THR A 860 -3.77 8.33 -24.73
CA THR A 860 -3.84 7.54 -25.97
C THR A 860 -5.24 7.42 -26.59
N GLN A 861 -6.31 7.96 -25.98
CA GLN A 861 -7.67 7.88 -26.53
C GLN A 861 -8.42 9.21 -26.41
N TYR A 862 -9.10 9.58 -27.50
CA TYR A 862 -9.92 10.78 -27.64
C TYR A 862 -11.28 10.42 -28.24
N VAL A 863 -12.29 11.28 -28.06
CA VAL A 863 -13.62 11.13 -28.69
C VAL A 863 -13.48 11.31 -30.21
N GLU A 864 -14.15 10.47 -31.00
CA GLU A 864 -13.92 10.35 -32.45
C GLU A 864 -13.91 11.70 -33.19
N GLY A 865 -12.81 11.97 -33.90
CA GLY A 865 -12.63 13.20 -34.70
C GLY A 865 -12.38 14.48 -33.88
N SER A 866 -11.97 14.37 -32.61
CA SER A 866 -11.75 15.53 -31.72
C SER A 866 -10.47 15.42 -30.88
N SER A 867 -10.13 16.50 -30.18
CA SER A 867 -9.09 16.54 -29.14
C SER A 867 -9.65 16.39 -27.72
N ILE A 868 -10.88 15.87 -27.56
CA ILE A 868 -11.47 15.65 -26.23
C ILE A 868 -10.92 14.33 -25.66
N PRO A 869 -10.10 14.35 -24.58
CA PRO A 869 -9.46 13.15 -24.07
C PRO A 869 -10.46 12.28 -23.30
N VAL A 870 -10.29 10.95 -23.33
CA VAL A 870 -11.18 10.00 -22.65
C VAL A 870 -10.58 9.60 -21.30
N PRO A 871 -11.20 9.93 -20.15
CA PRO A 871 -10.67 9.51 -18.84
C PRO A 871 -10.57 8.00 -18.74
N THR A 872 -9.51 7.47 -18.11
CA THR A 872 -9.39 6.04 -17.84
C THR A 872 -10.23 5.64 -16.62
N HIS A 873 -10.47 6.58 -15.70
CA HIS A 873 -11.31 6.42 -14.52
C HIS A 873 -12.09 7.71 -14.22
N TYR A 874 -13.15 7.60 -13.41
CA TYR A 874 -13.82 8.75 -12.79
C TYR A 874 -13.78 8.61 -11.27
N TYR A 875 -13.43 9.70 -10.58
CA TYR A 875 -13.35 9.70 -9.13
C TYR A 875 -14.56 10.38 -8.47
N SER A 876 -14.79 10.04 -7.21
CA SER A 876 -15.69 10.79 -6.32
C SER A 876 -15.21 10.73 -4.87
N ILE A 877 -15.13 11.88 -4.22
CA ILE A 877 -14.83 12.05 -2.79
C ILE A 877 -16.12 12.50 -2.11
N LEU A 878 -16.61 11.75 -1.12
CA LEU A 878 -17.82 12.08 -0.36
C LEU A 878 -17.47 12.33 1.11
N THR A 879 -17.60 13.59 1.53
CA THR A 879 -17.24 14.05 2.88
C THR A 879 -18.48 14.47 3.65
N SER A 880 -18.51 14.15 4.94
CA SER A 880 -19.52 14.57 5.91
C SER A 880 -18.83 14.91 7.24
N CYS A 881 -19.59 15.37 8.23
CA CYS A 881 -19.07 15.36 9.60
C CYS A 881 -18.88 13.91 10.08
N LEU A 882 -17.95 13.69 11.02
CA LEU A 882 -17.82 12.42 11.74
C LEU A 882 -18.88 12.29 12.85
N ASP A 883 -19.21 13.42 13.49
CA ASP A 883 -20.42 13.56 14.30
C ASP A 883 -21.63 13.74 13.37
N PHE A 884 -22.33 12.65 13.09
CA PHE A 884 -23.50 12.64 12.21
C PHE A 884 -24.71 13.44 12.75
N THR A 885 -24.67 13.95 13.99
CA THR A 885 -25.72 14.86 14.49
C THR A 885 -25.58 16.26 13.87
N GLN A 886 -24.36 16.65 13.48
CA GLN A 886 -24.06 17.88 12.76
C GLN A 886 -24.25 17.67 11.25
N PRO A 887 -24.80 18.63 10.50
CA PRO A 887 -24.91 18.51 9.06
C PRO A 887 -23.56 18.80 8.40
N ALA A 888 -23.31 18.25 7.21
CA ALA A 888 -22.00 18.32 6.56
C ALA A 888 -21.48 19.77 6.32
N ASP A 889 -22.37 20.73 6.11
CA ASP A 889 -22.08 22.16 5.91
C ASP A 889 -21.79 22.94 7.22
N LYS A 890 -22.07 22.35 8.40
CA LYS A 890 -21.88 22.97 9.71
C LYS A 890 -21.22 22.00 10.69
N CYS A 891 -20.08 21.46 10.27
CA CYS A 891 -19.27 20.52 11.04
C CYS A 891 -18.12 21.24 11.78
N ASP A 892 -18.18 21.31 13.10
CA ASP A 892 -17.10 21.81 13.97
C ASP A 892 -16.00 20.74 14.19
N GLY A 893 -16.41 19.46 14.11
CA GLY A 893 -15.61 18.30 14.50
C GLY A 893 -14.65 17.76 13.44
N PRO A 894 -14.14 16.53 13.63
CA PRO A 894 -13.43 15.77 12.60
C PRO A 894 -14.37 15.43 11.42
N LEU A 895 -13.78 15.24 10.24
CA LEU A 895 -14.50 14.84 9.03
C LEU A 895 -14.56 13.32 8.89
N SER A 896 -15.59 12.83 8.20
CA SER A 896 -15.71 11.46 7.71
C SER A 896 -15.68 11.47 6.19
N VAL A 897 -14.91 10.58 5.58
CA VAL A 897 -14.71 10.53 4.12
C VAL A 897 -14.84 9.10 3.59
N SER A 898 -15.42 8.97 2.40
CA SER A 898 -15.39 7.75 1.58
C SER A 898 -15.10 8.18 0.15
N SER A 899 -14.28 7.44 -0.60
CA SER A 899 -13.91 7.84 -1.96
C SER A 899 -13.82 6.63 -2.89
N PHE A 900 -13.93 6.90 -4.19
CA PHE A 900 -13.96 5.90 -5.25
C PHE A 900 -13.12 6.34 -6.44
N ILE A 901 -12.53 5.38 -7.16
CA ILE A 901 -11.88 5.55 -8.47
C ILE A 901 -12.46 4.49 -9.40
N LEU A 902 -13.53 4.83 -10.12
CA LEU A 902 -14.32 3.88 -10.90
C LEU A 902 -13.73 3.73 -12.32
N PRO A 903 -13.44 2.50 -12.80
CA PRO A 903 -12.84 2.29 -14.11
C PRO A 903 -13.81 2.63 -15.24
N HIS A 904 -13.38 3.47 -16.17
CA HIS A 904 -14.20 3.97 -17.26
C HIS A 904 -14.16 2.99 -18.46
N ARG A 905 -14.94 1.91 -18.36
CA ARG A 905 -14.95 0.81 -19.33
C ARG A 905 -16.08 0.91 -20.37
N PRO A 906 -15.87 0.38 -21.60
CA PRO A 906 -16.91 0.27 -22.63
C PRO A 906 -17.96 -0.81 -22.35
N ASP A 907 -17.65 -1.72 -21.41
CA ASP A 907 -18.43 -2.87 -20.98
C ASP A 907 -18.62 -2.87 -19.44
N ASN A 908 -19.44 -3.79 -18.93
CA ASN A 908 -19.58 -4.06 -17.49
C ASN A 908 -19.21 -5.53 -17.16
N ASP A 909 -18.29 -6.15 -17.91
CA ASP A 909 -17.93 -7.58 -17.79
C ASP A 909 -17.33 -7.93 -16.41
N GLU A 910 -16.87 -6.93 -15.67
CA GLU A 910 -16.46 -7.09 -14.28
C GLU A 910 -17.63 -7.50 -13.37
N SER A 911 -18.82 -6.98 -13.64
CA SER A 911 -20.05 -7.24 -12.89
C SER A 911 -20.87 -8.28 -13.64
N CYS A 912 -20.72 -9.56 -13.29
CA CYS A 912 -21.42 -10.68 -13.93
C CYS A 912 -22.96 -10.54 -13.90
N ASN A 913 -23.49 -9.84 -12.89
CA ASN A 913 -24.92 -9.54 -12.73
C ASN A 913 -25.35 -8.24 -13.43
N SER A 914 -24.51 -7.62 -14.28
CA SER A 914 -24.83 -6.33 -14.90
C SER A 914 -26.00 -6.35 -15.88
N SER A 915 -26.49 -7.53 -16.27
CA SER A 915 -27.79 -7.68 -16.96
C SER A 915 -28.99 -7.36 -16.07
N GLU A 916 -28.82 -7.32 -14.75
CA GLU A 916 -29.84 -6.90 -13.78
C GLU A 916 -29.90 -5.37 -13.62
N ASP A 917 -30.94 -4.90 -12.92
CA ASP A 917 -31.08 -3.53 -12.42
C ASP A 917 -29.84 -3.07 -11.64
N GLU A 918 -29.45 -1.81 -11.76
CA GLU A 918 -28.23 -1.25 -11.17
C GLU A 918 -28.15 -1.44 -9.64
N SER A 919 -29.28 -1.52 -8.94
CA SER A 919 -29.34 -1.79 -7.49
C SER A 919 -28.80 -3.17 -7.08
N ARG A 920 -28.60 -4.09 -8.04
CA ARG A 920 -28.08 -5.44 -7.80
C ARG A 920 -26.56 -5.57 -7.93
N TRP A 921 -25.87 -4.57 -8.50
CA TRP A 921 -24.43 -4.73 -8.81
C TRP A 921 -23.60 -3.43 -8.73
N VAL A 922 -24.18 -2.24 -8.95
CA VAL A 922 -23.40 -1.00 -9.01
C VAL A 922 -22.75 -0.65 -7.67
N GLU A 923 -23.48 -0.82 -6.55
CA GLU A 923 -22.90 -0.50 -5.24
C GLU A 923 -21.72 -1.42 -4.89
N ASP A 924 -21.74 -2.68 -5.34
CA ASP A 924 -20.67 -3.64 -5.05
C ASP A 924 -19.44 -3.46 -5.96
N LEU A 925 -19.64 -3.03 -7.21
CA LEU A 925 -18.56 -2.51 -8.07
C LEU A 925 -17.90 -1.29 -7.39
N MET A 926 -18.68 -0.35 -6.89
CA MET A 926 -18.15 0.82 -6.16
C MET A 926 -17.40 0.43 -4.88
N LYS A 927 -17.88 -0.54 -4.09
CA LYS A 927 -17.17 -1.06 -2.90
C LYS A 927 -15.85 -1.73 -3.24
N MET A 928 -15.74 -2.38 -4.41
CA MET A 928 -14.49 -2.97 -4.89
C MET A 928 -13.46 -1.87 -5.24
N HIS A 929 -13.92 -0.84 -5.95
CA HIS A 929 -13.17 0.35 -6.38
C HIS A 929 -13.18 1.53 -5.38
N THR A 930 -13.32 1.20 -4.09
CA THR A 930 -13.07 2.15 -2.98
C THR A 930 -11.62 2.63 -3.01
N ALA A 931 -11.38 3.87 -2.61
CA ALA A 931 -10.09 4.55 -2.70
C ALA A 931 -9.83 5.47 -1.49
N ARG A 932 -8.56 5.75 -1.23
CA ARG A 932 -8.11 6.84 -0.36
C ARG A 932 -8.21 8.15 -1.13
N VAL A 933 -8.38 9.28 -0.45
CA VAL A 933 -8.24 10.59 -1.12
C VAL A 933 -6.81 10.77 -1.64
N ARG A 934 -5.81 10.24 -0.93
CA ARG A 934 -4.41 10.26 -1.37
C ARG A 934 -4.18 9.58 -2.73
N ASP A 935 -4.92 8.52 -3.06
CA ASP A 935 -4.83 7.85 -4.37
C ASP A 935 -5.32 8.80 -5.48
N ILE A 936 -6.45 9.47 -5.25
CA ILE A 936 -7.03 10.45 -6.19
C ILE A 936 -6.07 11.63 -6.38
N GLU A 937 -5.42 12.11 -5.32
CA GLU A 937 -4.43 13.20 -5.41
C GLU A 937 -3.18 12.82 -6.22
N GLN A 938 -2.77 11.55 -6.21
CA GLN A 938 -1.69 11.05 -7.07
C GLN A 938 -2.14 11.06 -8.54
N LEU A 939 -3.32 10.48 -8.82
CA LEU A 939 -3.90 10.31 -10.17
C LEU A 939 -4.43 11.60 -10.84
N THR A 940 -4.56 12.70 -10.08
CA THR A 940 -5.12 13.98 -10.58
C THR A 940 -4.17 15.17 -10.45
N GLY A 941 -3.07 15.04 -9.70
CA GLY A 941 -2.19 16.17 -9.38
C GLY A 941 -2.86 17.28 -8.56
N LEU A 942 -3.95 16.95 -7.84
CA LEU A 942 -4.69 17.87 -6.97
C LEU A 942 -4.29 17.69 -5.49
N ASP A 943 -4.56 18.71 -4.67
CA ASP A 943 -4.47 18.63 -3.19
C ASP A 943 -5.75 19.18 -2.54
N PHE A 944 -6.48 18.31 -1.82
CA PHE A 944 -7.78 18.59 -1.21
C PHE A 944 -7.67 19.05 0.27
N PHE A 945 -8.81 19.45 0.87
CA PHE A 945 -8.94 19.81 2.28
C PHE A 945 -8.01 20.95 2.78
N ARG A 946 -7.66 21.88 1.89
CA ARG A 946 -6.68 22.95 2.14
C ARG A 946 -7.15 24.03 3.11
N LYS A 947 -8.46 24.12 3.39
CA LYS A 947 -9.04 25.03 4.39
C LYS A 947 -10.03 24.28 5.25
N THR A 948 -9.61 23.89 6.45
CA THR A 948 -10.48 23.25 7.45
C THR A 948 -10.16 23.81 8.84
N SER A 949 -10.98 23.47 9.84
CA SER A 949 -10.71 23.71 11.26
C SER A 949 -9.68 22.75 11.88
N ARG A 950 -9.19 21.76 11.11
CA ARG A 950 -8.33 20.67 11.61
C ARG A 950 -6.85 21.00 11.43
N SER A 951 -5.99 20.36 12.23
CA SER A 951 -4.55 20.40 12.01
C SER A 951 -4.15 19.61 10.75
N TYR A 952 -3.09 20.03 10.06
CA TYR A 952 -2.68 19.36 8.82
C TYR A 952 -2.33 17.86 9.00
N PRO A 953 -1.72 17.38 10.10
CA PRO A 953 -1.56 15.95 10.36
C PRO A 953 -2.88 15.16 10.45
N GLU A 954 -3.95 15.74 11.02
CA GLU A 954 -5.29 15.10 10.99
C GLU A 954 -5.83 15.00 9.56
N ILE A 955 -5.58 16.03 8.73
CA ILE A 955 -5.95 16.02 7.31
C ILE A 955 -5.12 15.02 6.51
N LEU A 956 -3.83 14.80 6.82
CA LEU A 956 -3.05 13.72 6.22
C LEU A 956 -3.60 12.35 6.61
N ALA A 957 -3.92 12.12 7.89
CA ALA A 957 -4.56 10.89 8.34
C ALA A 957 -5.91 10.64 7.65
N LEU A 958 -6.73 11.69 7.47
CA LEU A 958 -7.99 11.65 6.70
C LEU A 958 -7.74 11.31 5.22
N LYS A 959 -6.70 11.87 4.59
CA LYS A 959 -6.35 11.58 3.19
C LYS A 959 -5.90 10.14 2.98
N THR A 960 -5.22 9.53 3.96
CA THR A 960 -4.82 8.12 3.95
C THR A 960 -5.93 7.13 4.35
N TYR A 961 -7.09 7.61 4.80
CA TYR A 961 -8.19 6.73 5.18
C TYR A 961 -8.80 6.00 3.97
N LEU A 962 -9.03 4.70 4.10
CA LEU A 962 -9.73 3.86 3.12
C LEU A 962 -10.99 3.27 3.77
N HIS A 963 -12.15 3.50 3.16
CA HIS A 963 -13.39 2.89 3.61
C HIS A 963 -13.52 1.49 3.00
N THR A 964 -13.26 0.43 3.77
CA THR A 964 -13.09 -0.94 3.24
C THR A 964 -14.39 -1.67 2.91
N TYR A 965 -15.53 -1.21 3.45
CA TYR A 965 -16.84 -1.89 3.38
C TYR A 965 -16.85 -3.33 3.94
N GLU A 966 -15.91 -3.66 4.82
CA GLU A 966 -15.93 -4.89 5.61
C GLU A 966 -16.57 -4.65 6.99
N SER A 967 -16.92 -5.72 7.73
CA SER A 967 -17.30 -5.60 9.14
C SER A 967 -16.12 -5.16 10.01
N GLU A 968 -16.38 -4.78 11.28
CA GLU A 968 -15.30 -4.76 12.27
C GLU A 968 -14.72 -6.17 12.49
N ILE A 969 -13.47 -6.23 12.98
CA ILE A 969 -12.61 -7.43 13.06
C ILE A 969 -12.60 -8.00 14.48
#